data_AF-A2FI55-F1
#
_entry.id   AF-A2FI55-F1
#
_cell.length_a   1.000
_cell.length_b   1.000
_cell.length_c   1.000
_cell.angle_alpha   90.00
_cell.angle_beta   90.00
_cell.angle_gamma   90.00
#
_symmetry.space_group_name_H-M   'P 1'
#
loop_
_entity.id
_entity.type
_entity.pdbx_description
1 polymer ?
#
loop_
_entity_poly.entity_id
_entity_poly.type
_entity_poly.pdbx_seq_one_letter_code
_entity_poly.pdbx_strand_id
1 'polypeptide(L)'
;MDSCSQSSMSSGWSASSGSHTKGDLLQIQQMKLQNQHLMQLNAQLQANIDNLNKQLAQALTTAAKVDPLHQQNCELKSQIRELTAKSEKQAKALEKEIESLNTKIDTEREKAEVFSNATNSSMKKNTEERQNLVSEVARLTAELKSTQDQLHTITDRANKLTKQRAKLDQKNKELTTTIGAANDKLAETCQANEEFDTRLKEALAEIDQLNEELANMTAHASDSDQQLALANAKNQNLEETLQTIQEQLQLKTDELTQVSDERNQLYEDNQKLNGQVSNSEEQIQQLTAEKETLTQKVKKLSALTPASFGDVVNFNELALPFNDEIVERIKKIFSYDHFQPTHKVQLLINELSKDLTSFESKTQNATQEQEKLDGEYKKLEARAQKLEELLSSLLTQWKNLEFTQEKINTAAFAIEDKAFLDLIGSNGANCDCINKCAELLGPMFGQFDLFSEDAVERRQQIVNEVCQSDKELGSLLAAIFLINTRLQEQIHSAQEALVHKNEFMKHLEACGVNEIGEITAAFDDLIEKIEHLKMTRKEIHKSLRDARNEINEKNQQQEQLKAELNTANTELQTLQAENAQLKSDLNKLTVEQTKHEQESEVAKKNVEELENLKKKNKQLQEAITEANEENLTLKKAIDDINCNHQQHVVEEKKAESESRTNEALAAKDQEIKQLQQKLEKTKKKARTMIKDMKTQHESEMNAMATELENQKAALTESLQEMTDKAHKAKSESKKVMDQSAENEKKAKALEIEKVKLQKTIKDLESKINNILEQTTKQQATDKKNYQAQLLVAKQDSQKEVNDIKNKLTKEKKEFVDHVKRCLGSIYGISDFSIDDDSIDQLFERARKDVEKLKFFQAEATKF
;
A
#
# COMPACT_ATOMS: atom_id res chain seq x y z
N MET A 1 140.02 88.11 18.48
CA MET A 1 141.09 89.00 18.95
C MET A 1 142.09 88.13 19.70
N ASP A 2 143.14 87.70 18.99
CA ASP A 2 144.57 87.90 19.31
C ASP A 2 145.11 87.58 20.74
N SER A 3 146.29 86.96 20.96
CA SER A 3 147.24 86.25 20.07
C SER A 3 148.38 85.49 20.82
N CYS A 4 148.90 84.41 20.22
CA CYS A 4 150.30 83.88 20.19
C CYS A 4 151.21 83.52 21.42
N SER A 5 151.74 82.28 21.39
CA SER A 5 153.20 81.87 21.47
C SER A 5 153.93 81.42 22.78
N GLN A 6 155.24 81.04 22.71
CA GLN A 6 155.99 80.07 23.57
C GLN A 6 157.53 80.40 23.80
N SER A 7 158.24 79.69 24.73
CA SER A 7 159.74 79.40 24.83
C SER A 7 160.79 80.47 25.34
N SER A 8 162.08 80.20 25.73
CA SER A 8 162.76 79.12 26.53
C SER A 8 164.31 79.30 26.85
N MET A 9 164.81 78.85 28.04
CA MET A 9 166.19 78.35 28.45
C MET A 9 167.54 79.20 28.58
N SER A 10 168.29 78.96 29.71
CA SER A 10 169.79 78.74 29.98
C SER A 10 171.00 79.77 30.07
N SER A 11 171.80 79.71 31.20
CA SER A 11 173.32 79.87 31.47
C SER A 11 174.14 81.22 31.36
N GLY A 12 175.38 81.49 31.93
CA GLY A 12 176.29 80.92 33.01
C GLY A 12 177.83 81.38 33.07
N TRP A 13 178.55 81.28 34.25
CA TRP A 13 180.07 81.28 34.56
C TRP A 13 180.94 82.61 34.52
N SER A 14 182.22 82.86 34.99
CA SER A 14 183.34 82.35 35.92
C SER A 14 184.60 83.36 35.94
N ALA A 15 185.80 83.39 36.62
CA ALA A 15 186.54 82.88 37.85
C ALA A 15 188.01 83.53 38.07
N SER A 16 188.87 83.11 39.06
CA SER A 16 190.38 83.38 39.34
C SER A 16 190.86 84.61 40.23
N SER A 17 192.12 84.85 40.76
CA SER A 17 193.32 84.12 41.34
C SER A 17 194.48 85.05 41.96
N GLY A 18 195.50 84.58 42.77
CA GLY A 18 196.74 85.36 43.22
C GLY A 18 197.62 84.86 44.46
N SER A 19 198.91 85.32 44.67
CA SER A 19 199.89 84.94 45.79
C SER A 19 201.13 85.93 45.93
N HIS A 20 202.22 85.94 46.76
CA HIS A 20 202.93 85.21 47.90
C HIS A 20 203.78 86.26 48.78
N THR A 21 204.91 86.16 49.58
CA THR A 21 206.05 85.20 49.89
C THR A 21 206.75 85.30 51.33
N LYS A 22 207.99 85.81 51.54
CA LYS A 22 208.92 85.74 52.78
C LYS A 22 210.03 86.86 52.80
N GLY A 23 210.94 87.13 53.78
CA GLY A 23 211.16 86.78 55.23
C GLY A 23 212.65 86.65 55.74
N ASP A 24 213.12 87.32 56.84
CA ASP A 24 214.50 87.25 57.48
C ASP A 24 214.51 87.50 59.06
N LEU A 25 215.68 87.49 59.77
CA LEU A 25 215.84 87.12 61.21
C LEU A 25 216.15 88.22 62.28
N LEU A 26 215.83 87.85 63.54
CA LEU A 26 216.28 88.34 64.86
C LEU A 26 216.08 89.80 65.34
N GLN A 27 216.10 90.87 64.53
CA GLN A 27 215.94 92.25 65.07
C GLN A 27 214.49 92.81 64.98
N ILE A 28 213.68 92.34 64.04
CA ILE A 28 212.28 92.80 63.85
C ILE A 28 211.33 92.24 64.94
N GLN A 29 211.76 91.22 65.69
CA GLN A 29 210.91 90.42 66.56
C GLN A 29 210.23 91.21 67.70
N GLN A 30 210.82 92.33 68.13
CA GLN A 30 210.28 93.17 69.21
C GLN A 30 209.15 94.12 68.74
N MET A 31 209.23 94.65 67.50
CA MET A 31 208.09 95.38 66.90
C MET A 31 206.91 94.45 66.57
N LYS A 32 207.19 93.16 66.34
CA LYS A 32 206.19 92.18 65.91
C LYS A 32 205.08 91.98 66.94
N LEU A 33 205.40 92.01 68.24
CA LEU A 33 204.39 91.92 69.32
C LEU A 33 203.42 93.11 69.34
N GLN A 34 203.93 94.35 69.27
CA GLN A 34 203.06 95.54 69.25
C GLN A 34 202.14 95.56 68.03
N ASN A 35 202.66 95.19 66.85
CA ASN A 35 201.85 95.19 65.63
C ASN A 35 200.80 94.05 65.64
N GLN A 36 201.10 92.89 66.22
CA GLN A 36 200.10 91.82 66.42
C GLN A 36 198.94 92.26 67.33
N HIS A 37 199.19 93.06 68.37
CA HIS A 37 198.13 93.54 69.25
C HIS A 37 197.21 94.57 68.56
N LEU A 38 197.78 95.47 67.74
CA LEU A 38 197.00 96.40 66.91
C LEU A 38 196.19 95.68 65.81
N MET A 39 196.72 94.63 65.20
CA MET A 39 195.96 93.80 64.25
C MET A 39 194.75 93.11 64.90
N GLN A 40 194.88 92.61 66.14
CA GLN A 40 193.75 92.02 66.86
C GLN A 40 192.65 93.04 67.15
N LEU A 41 193.01 94.26 67.58
CA LEU A 41 192.04 95.31 67.89
C LEU A 41 191.26 95.76 66.63
N ASN A 42 191.94 95.93 65.50
CA ASN A 42 191.29 96.26 64.22
C ASN A 42 190.37 95.13 63.72
N ALA A 43 190.78 93.86 63.84
CA ALA A 43 189.93 92.73 63.48
C ALA A 43 188.62 92.69 64.30
N GLN A 44 188.71 93.02 65.60
CA GLN A 44 187.55 93.03 66.50
C GLN A 44 186.60 94.22 66.25
N LEU A 45 187.12 95.39 65.85
CA LEU A 45 186.30 96.53 65.41
C LEU A 45 185.59 96.26 64.08
N GLN A 46 186.29 95.69 63.09
CA GLN A 46 185.70 95.37 61.78
C GLN A 46 184.54 94.37 61.91
N ALA A 47 184.70 93.33 62.73
CA ALA A 47 183.66 92.34 62.99
C ALA A 47 182.36 92.95 63.56
N ASN A 48 182.46 94.00 64.38
CA ASN A 48 181.29 94.69 64.93
C ASN A 48 180.58 95.58 63.89
N ILE A 49 181.34 96.24 63.00
CA ILE A 49 180.78 97.04 61.89
C ILE A 49 179.99 96.15 60.92
N ASP A 50 180.54 95.00 60.54
CA ASP A 50 179.89 94.06 59.63
C ASP A 50 178.60 93.45 60.24
N ASN A 51 178.51 93.36 61.57
CA ASN A 51 177.32 92.86 62.26
C ASN A 51 176.20 93.93 62.34
N LEU A 52 176.56 95.19 62.60
CA LEU A 52 175.61 96.32 62.56
C LEU A 52 175.02 96.53 61.16
N ASN A 53 175.85 96.44 60.11
CA ASN A 53 175.40 96.55 58.72
C ASN A 53 174.38 95.46 58.34
N LYS A 54 174.54 94.22 58.85
CA LYS A 54 173.56 93.14 58.65
C LYS A 54 172.21 93.42 59.31
N GLN A 55 172.20 93.97 60.52
CA GLN A 55 170.96 94.31 61.21
C GLN A 55 170.22 95.48 60.53
N LEU A 56 170.94 96.49 60.05
CA LEU A 56 170.34 97.61 59.32
C LEU A 56 169.71 97.17 57.98
N ALA A 57 170.35 96.22 57.27
CA ALA A 57 169.82 95.67 56.02
C ALA A 57 168.51 94.87 56.22
N GLN A 58 168.36 94.16 57.35
CA GLN A 58 167.12 93.43 57.68
C GLN A 58 165.97 94.36 58.11
N ALA A 59 166.28 95.48 58.78
CA ALA A 59 165.28 96.50 59.11
C ALA A 59 164.67 97.12 57.83
N LEU A 60 165.52 97.53 56.88
CA LEU A 60 165.08 98.17 55.63
C LEU A 60 164.26 97.23 54.72
N THR A 61 164.54 95.93 54.71
CA THR A 61 163.74 94.95 53.93
C THR A 61 162.38 94.60 54.55
N THR A 62 162.13 95.02 55.79
CA THR A 62 160.83 94.83 56.46
C THR A 62 159.90 96.03 56.26
N ALA A 63 160.44 97.25 56.25
CA ALA A 63 159.67 98.48 56.00
C ALA A 63 158.96 98.48 54.63
N ALA A 64 159.63 98.00 53.58
CA ALA A 64 159.15 98.04 52.19
C ALA A 64 157.96 97.10 51.86
N LYS A 65 157.30 96.49 52.86
CA LYS A 65 156.18 95.54 52.68
C LYS A 65 154.82 96.02 53.19
N VAL A 66 154.75 97.21 53.79
CA VAL A 66 153.52 97.67 54.49
C VAL A 66 152.49 98.30 53.54
N ASP A 67 152.92 99.15 52.62
CA ASP A 67 152.00 99.95 51.79
C ASP A 67 151.03 99.14 50.90
N PRO A 68 151.46 98.06 50.19
CA PRO A 68 150.55 97.30 49.31
C PRO A 68 149.36 96.67 50.04
N LEU A 69 149.54 96.29 51.31
CA LEU A 69 148.52 95.64 52.12
C LEU A 69 147.44 96.61 52.62
N HIS A 70 147.73 97.92 52.69
CA HIS A 70 146.72 98.91 53.05
C HIS A 70 145.73 99.16 51.91
N GLN A 71 146.24 99.26 50.67
CA GLN A 71 145.43 99.54 49.48
C GLN A 71 144.42 98.41 49.19
N GLN A 72 144.86 97.15 49.28
CA GLN A 72 144.03 95.97 49.04
C GLN A 72 142.86 95.82 50.06
N ASN A 73 143.01 96.37 51.27
CA ASN A 73 142.00 96.32 52.32
C ASN A 73 140.80 97.27 52.06
N CYS A 74 141.04 98.35 51.30
CA CYS A 74 140.01 99.32 50.93
C CYS A 74 139.08 98.79 49.82
N GLU A 75 139.62 98.09 48.82
CA GLU A 75 138.84 97.55 47.70
C GLU A 75 137.83 96.47 48.16
N LEU A 76 138.27 95.53 49.01
CA LEU A 76 137.41 94.47 49.57
C LEU A 76 136.20 95.03 50.35
N LYS A 77 136.38 96.14 51.08
CA LYS A 77 135.28 96.81 51.80
C LYS A 77 134.24 97.46 50.88
N SER A 78 134.60 97.78 49.64
CA SER A 78 133.65 98.30 48.65
C SER A 78 132.78 97.17 48.10
N GLN A 79 133.40 96.08 47.64
CA GLN A 79 132.72 94.93 47.01
C GLN A 79 131.68 94.27 47.94
N ILE A 80 131.96 94.18 49.24
CA ILE A 80 131.03 93.60 50.23
C ILE A 80 129.70 94.37 50.28
N ARG A 81 129.74 95.71 50.25
CA ARG A 81 128.51 96.54 50.30
C ARG A 81 127.63 96.35 49.07
N GLU A 82 128.24 96.22 47.90
CA GLU A 82 127.52 96.10 46.63
C GLU A 82 126.82 94.73 46.52
N LEU A 83 127.43 93.66 47.04
CA LEU A 83 126.80 92.34 47.13
C LEU A 83 125.61 92.32 48.10
N THR A 84 125.70 92.96 49.26
CA THR A 84 124.59 93.02 50.23
C THR A 84 123.33 93.67 49.62
N ALA A 85 123.48 94.82 48.95
CA ALA A 85 122.36 95.52 48.32
C ALA A 85 121.71 94.75 47.15
N LYS A 86 122.44 93.81 46.53
CA LYS A 86 121.93 92.94 45.47
C LYS A 86 121.05 91.82 46.02
N SER A 87 121.41 91.28 47.19
CA SER A 87 120.66 90.21 47.87
C SER A 87 119.25 90.65 48.29
N GLU A 88 119.10 91.81 48.94
CA GLU A 88 117.78 92.28 49.42
C GLU A 88 116.76 92.50 48.29
N LYS A 89 117.22 92.96 47.12
CA LYS A 89 116.34 93.12 45.94
C LYS A 89 115.82 91.79 45.41
N GLN A 90 116.58 90.71 45.56
CA GLN A 90 116.21 89.39 45.04
C GLN A 90 115.23 88.67 45.97
N ALA A 91 115.36 88.86 47.30
CA ALA A 91 114.39 88.33 48.27
C ALA A 91 112.97 88.89 48.04
N LYS A 92 112.84 90.22 47.91
CA LYS A 92 111.54 90.91 47.71
C LYS A 92 110.86 90.63 46.36
N ALA A 93 111.56 89.99 45.42
CA ALA A 93 110.96 89.51 44.17
C ALA A 93 110.23 88.17 44.38
N LEU A 94 110.85 87.24 45.13
CA LEU A 94 110.33 85.89 45.36
C LEU A 94 109.07 85.88 46.24
N GLU A 95 108.98 86.77 47.24
CA GLU A 95 107.78 86.89 48.10
C GLU A 95 106.51 87.15 47.26
N LYS A 96 106.59 88.05 46.28
CA LYS A 96 105.45 88.38 45.38
C LYS A 96 105.08 87.24 44.43
N GLU A 97 106.05 86.41 44.04
CA GLU A 97 105.79 85.26 43.17
C GLU A 97 105.06 84.14 43.93
N ILE A 98 105.41 83.92 45.19
CA ILE A 98 104.71 82.97 46.10
C ILE A 98 103.25 83.39 46.32
N GLU A 99 102.99 84.67 46.57
CA GLU A 99 101.64 85.21 46.80
C GLU A 99 100.73 85.08 45.55
N SER A 100 101.33 85.27 44.36
CA SER A 100 100.72 85.02 43.04
C SER A 100 100.42 83.54 42.74
N LEU A 101 101.19 82.61 43.33
CA LEU A 101 100.99 81.17 43.15
C LEU A 101 99.92 80.62 44.10
N ASN A 102 99.91 81.04 45.36
CA ASN A 102 98.90 80.60 46.35
C ASN A 102 97.48 80.96 45.90
N THR A 103 97.26 82.21 45.46
CA THR A 103 95.96 82.67 44.96
C THR A 103 95.45 81.85 43.77
N LYS A 104 96.34 81.38 42.87
CA LYS A 104 95.96 80.46 41.78
C LYS A 104 95.55 79.08 42.30
N ILE A 105 96.31 78.51 43.24
CA ILE A 105 96.04 77.18 43.82
C ILE A 105 94.63 77.13 44.42
N ASP A 106 94.22 78.16 45.15
CA ASP A 106 92.90 78.19 45.76
C ASP A 106 91.78 78.35 44.72
N THR A 107 91.97 79.15 43.65
CA THR A 107 90.97 79.22 42.55
C THR A 107 90.83 77.93 41.73
N GLU A 108 91.86 77.07 41.66
CA GLU A 108 91.74 75.75 41.01
C GLU A 108 91.12 74.70 41.94
N ARG A 109 91.32 74.80 43.27
CA ARG A 109 90.61 73.97 44.25
C ARG A 109 89.10 74.19 44.19
N GLU A 110 88.66 75.45 44.18
CA GLU A 110 87.24 75.81 44.14
C GLU A 110 86.56 75.26 42.86
N LYS A 111 87.22 75.37 41.70
CA LYS A 111 86.75 74.76 40.44
C LYS A 111 86.65 73.23 40.52
N ALA A 112 87.65 72.58 41.10
CA ALA A 112 87.67 71.12 41.25
C ALA A 112 86.53 70.61 42.16
N GLU A 113 86.23 71.35 43.23
CA GLU A 113 85.11 71.04 44.14
C GLU A 113 83.75 71.22 43.44
N VAL A 114 83.54 72.32 42.70
CA VAL A 114 82.33 72.53 41.89
C VAL A 114 82.16 71.43 40.85
N PHE A 115 83.22 71.04 40.14
CA PHE A 115 83.18 69.96 39.16
C PHE A 115 82.87 68.59 39.79
N SER A 116 83.44 68.30 40.97
CA SER A 116 83.14 67.08 41.73
C SER A 116 81.67 67.01 42.14
N ASN A 117 81.13 68.10 42.69
CA ASN A 117 79.73 68.18 43.14
C ASN A 117 78.72 68.10 41.98
N ALA A 118 79.01 68.72 40.83
CA ALA A 118 78.22 68.56 39.61
C ALA A 118 78.24 67.10 39.10
N THR A 119 79.42 66.47 39.07
CA THR A 119 79.59 65.06 38.64
C THR A 119 78.82 64.10 39.54
N ASN A 120 78.93 64.25 40.86
CA ASN A 120 78.21 63.44 41.84
C ASN A 120 76.69 63.60 41.75
N SER A 121 76.20 64.80 41.43
CA SER A 121 74.76 65.07 41.23
C SER A 121 74.23 64.38 39.97
N SER A 122 74.98 64.43 38.86
CA SER A 122 74.68 63.71 37.62
C SER A 122 74.68 62.18 37.82
N MET A 123 75.68 61.65 38.54
CA MET A 123 75.78 60.23 38.87
C MET A 123 74.57 59.71 39.67
N LYS A 124 74.03 60.51 40.62
CA LYS A 124 72.80 60.15 41.35
C LYS A 124 71.59 60.07 40.43
N LYS A 125 71.34 61.12 39.63
CA LYS A 125 70.22 61.17 38.67
C LYS A 125 70.24 59.98 37.69
N ASN A 126 71.41 59.67 37.12
CA ASN A 126 71.58 58.52 36.23
C ASN A 126 71.36 57.17 36.95
N THR A 127 71.64 57.09 38.26
CA THR A 127 71.39 55.88 39.06
C THR A 127 69.90 55.69 39.33
N GLU A 128 69.19 56.77 39.66
CA GLU A 128 67.73 56.79 39.87
C GLU A 128 66.97 56.47 38.57
N GLU A 129 67.36 57.08 37.44
CA GLU A 129 66.82 56.77 36.12
C GLU A 129 67.05 55.30 35.74
N ARG A 130 68.26 54.76 35.97
CA ARG A 130 68.54 53.34 35.74
C ARG A 130 67.69 52.43 36.64
N GLN A 131 67.43 52.81 37.88
CA GLN A 131 66.57 52.05 38.79
C GLN A 131 65.11 52.05 38.30
N ASN A 132 64.59 53.20 37.85
CA ASN A 132 63.26 53.30 37.26
C ASN A 132 63.14 52.45 35.98
N LEU A 133 64.13 52.49 35.09
CA LEU A 133 64.16 51.66 33.88
C LEU A 133 64.21 50.15 34.20
N VAL A 134 64.98 49.74 35.21
CA VAL A 134 65.00 48.33 35.68
C VAL A 134 63.64 47.91 36.24
N SER A 135 62.96 48.77 37.00
CA SER A 135 61.61 48.52 37.51
C SER A 135 60.58 48.40 36.39
N GLU A 136 60.66 49.25 35.37
CA GLU A 136 59.77 49.23 34.21
C GLU A 136 60.00 47.99 33.32
N VAL A 137 61.26 47.61 33.07
CA VAL A 137 61.58 46.35 32.38
C VAL A 137 61.05 45.14 33.14
N ALA A 138 61.12 45.15 34.48
CA ALA A 138 60.53 44.09 35.30
C ALA A 138 58.99 44.03 35.18
N ARG A 139 58.32 45.19 35.18
CA ARG A 139 56.87 45.30 34.97
C ARG A 139 56.45 44.76 33.60
N LEU A 140 57.09 45.23 32.53
CA LEU A 140 56.83 44.80 31.16
C LEU A 140 57.13 43.30 30.95
N THR A 141 58.16 42.76 31.62
CA THR A 141 58.45 41.31 31.61
C THR A 141 57.32 40.51 32.27
N ALA A 142 56.75 40.99 33.37
CA ALA A 142 55.62 40.34 34.05
C ALA A 142 54.33 40.41 33.20
N GLU A 143 54.07 41.53 32.54
CA GLU A 143 52.91 41.69 31.63
C GLU A 143 53.05 40.86 30.35
N LEU A 144 54.25 40.78 29.77
CA LEU A 144 54.54 39.88 28.64
C LEU A 144 54.30 38.41 29.03
N LYS A 145 54.74 37.99 30.23
CA LYS A 145 54.46 36.64 30.72
C LYS A 145 52.96 36.42 30.94
N SER A 146 52.25 37.36 31.58
CA SER A 146 50.81 37.25 31.82
C SER A 146 50.01 37.17 30.52
N THR A 147 50.41 37.90 29.48
CA THR A 147 49.76 37.83 28.15
C THR A 147 50.11 36.53 27.41
N GLN A 148 51.32 35.97 27.56
CA GLN A 148 51.66 34.63 27.08
C GLN A 148 50.81 33.53 27.76
N ASP A 149 50.66 33.58 29.09
CA ASP A 149 49.84 32.62 29.86
C ASP A 149 48.34 32.70 29.46
N GLN A 150 47.83 33.92 29.22
CA GLN A 150 46.48 34.14 28.68
C GLN A 150 46.32 33.62 27.25
N LEU A 151 47.29 33.90 26.36
CA LEU A 151 47.26 33.44 24.97
C LEU A 151 47.27 31.92 24.91
N HIS A 152 48.13 31.26 25.70
CA HIS A 152 48.16 29.80 25.82
C HIS A 152 46.79 29.26 26.28
N THR A 153 46.18 29.87 27.30
CA THR A 153 44.84 29.52 27.78
C THR A 153 43.75 29.66 26.70
N ILE A 154 43.84 30.70 25.87
CA ILE A 154 42.93 30.94 24.74
C ILE A 154 43.14 29.91 23.63
N THR A 155 44.39 29.61 23.24
CA THR A 155 44.73 28.54 22.29
C THR A 155 44.19 27.19 22.77
N ASP A 156 44.33 26.87 24.04
CA ASP A 156 43.87 25.62 24.63
C ASP A 156 42.33 25.53 24.65
N ARG A 157 41.64 26.66 24.87
CA ARG A 157 40.18 26.76 24.74
C ARG A 157 39.71 26.63 23.28
N ALA A 158 40.40 27.25 22.34
CA ALA A 158 40.11 27.13 20.91
C ALA A 158 40.26 25.68 20.43
N ASN A 159 41.35 25.01 20.82
CA ASN A 159 41.59 23.59 20.52
C ASN A 159 40.50 22.67 21.10
N LYS A 160 39.98 22.97 22.30
CA LYS A 160 38.85 22.24 22.91
C LYS A 160 37.55 22.48 22.13
N LEU A 161 37.27 23.73 21.72
CA LEU A 161 36.09 24.07 20.91
C LEU A 161 36.13 23.44 19.51
N THR A 162 37.28 23.42 18.83
CA THR A 162 37.46 22.75 17.53
C THR A 162 37.20 21.24 17.65
N LYS A 163 37.68 20.60 18.71
CA LYS A 163 37.40 19.18 19.00
C LYS A 163 35.93 18.90 19.34
N GLN A 164 35.23 19.86 19.97
CA GLN A 164 33.78 19.76 20.20
C GLN A 164 32.99 19.93 18.90
N ARG A 165 33.34 20.91 18.06
CA ARG A 165 32.73 21.14 16.75
C ARG A 165 32.86 19.90 15.86
N ALA A 166 34.05 19.32 15.73
CA ALA A 166 34.25 18.11 14.93
C ALA A 166 33.36 16.92 15.38
N LYS A 167 33.12 16.77 16.70
CA LYS A 167 32.20 15.76 17.25
C LYS A 167 30.74 16.06 16.93
N LEU A 168 30.32 17.34 16.94
CA LEU A 168 28.98 17.74 16.54
C LEU A 168 28.77 17.57 15.03
N ASP A 169 29.75 17.92 14.21
CA ASP A 169 29.72 17.72 12.75
C ASP A 169 29.65 16.22 12.39
N GLN A 170 30.33 15.35 13.15
CA GLN A 170 30.16 13.89 13.05
C GLN A 170 28.74 13.45 13.46
N LYS A 171 28.26 13.85 14.64
CA LYS A 171 26.93 13.47 15.13
C LYS A 171 25.81 13.94 14.20
N ASN A 172 25.96 15.10 13.56
CA ASN A 172 25.01 15.61 12.57
C ASN A 172 24.98 14.74 11.31
N LYS A 173 26.11 14.20 10.85
CA LYS A 173 26.13 13.21 9.76
C LYS A 173 25.43 11.92 10.16
N GLU A 174 25.73 11.39 11.35
CA GLU A 174 25.09 10.17 11.88
C GLU A 174 23.57 10.33 12.00
N LEU A 175 23.09 11.46 12.51
CA LEU A 175 21.68 11.82 12.54
C LEU A 175 21.06 11.98 11.14
N THR A 176 21.78 12.57 10.19
CA THR A 176 21.30 12.73 8.80
C THR A 176 21.11 11.37 8.12
N THR A 177 22.07 10.45 8.28
CA THR A 177 21.94 9.06 7.80
C THR A 177 20.79 8.32 8.49
N THR A 178 20.60 8.54 9.80
CA THR A 178 19.50 7.94 10.57
C THR A 178 18.13 8.45 10.10
N ILE A 179 18.01 9.76 9.79
CA ILE A 179 16.79 10.36 9.23
C ILE A 179 16.51 9.82 7.82
N GLY A 180 17.54 9.64 6.98
CA GLY A 180 17.41 8.99 5.67
C GLY A 180 16.78 7.60 5.80
N ALA A 181 17.42 6.72 6.58
CA ALA A 181 16.94 5.35 6.80
C ALA A 181 15.56 5.26 7.49
N ALA A 182 15.16 6.31 8.23
CA ALA A 182 13.80 6.42 8.79
C ALA A 182 12.76 6.81 7.73
N ASN A 183 13.12 7.72 6.81
CA ASN A 183 12.26 8.10 5.67
C ASN A 183 12.12 6.95 4.67
N ASP A 184 13.20 6.19 4.41
CA ASP A 184 13.17 5.01 3.54
C ASP A 184 12.18 3.97 4.08
N LYS A 185 12.27 3.64 5.38
CA LYS A 185 11.32 2.76 6.07
C LYS A 185 9.88 3.29 6.10
N LEU A 186 9.71 4.61 6.18
CA LEU A 186 8.37 5.22 6.10
C LEU A 186 7.77 5.01 4.71
N ALA A 187 8.56 5.16 3.64
CA ALA A 187 8.13 4.88 2.27
C ALA A 187 7.82 3.38 2.05
N GLU A 188 8.66 2.47 2.56
CA GLU A 188 8.38 1.02 2.57
C GLU A 188 7.06 0.70 3.29
N THR A 189 6.80 1.36 4.43
CA THR A 189 5.57 1.16 5.21
C THR A 189 4.34 1.72 4.49
N CYS A 190 4.46 2.88 3.83
CA CYS A 190 3.38 3.44 3.00
C CYS A 190 3.04 2.53 1.82
N GLN A 191 4.04 2.01 1.09
CA GLN A 191 3.80 1.06 0.00
C GLN A 191 3.14 -0.23 0.52
N ALA A 192 3.60 -0.78 1.65
CA ALA A 192 3.00 -1.96 2.25
C ALA A 192 1.51 -1.73 2.62
N ASN A 193 1.16 -0.53 3.10
CA ASN A 193 -0.24 -0.17 3.37
C ASN A 193 -1.07 -0.04 2.08
N GLU A 194 -0.52 0.54 1.00
CA GLU A 194 -1.19 0.59 -0.30
C GLU A 194 -1.43 -0.82 -0.89
N GLU A 195 -0.49 -1.75 -0.70
CA GLU A 195 -0.67 -3.17 -1.04
C GLU A 195 -1.72 -3.85 -0.16
N PHE A 196 -1.81 -3.54 1.13
CA PHE A 196 -2.86 -4.06 2.02
C PHE A 196 -4.25 -3.51 1.66
N ASP A 197 -4.38 -2.20 1.40
CA ASP A 197 -5.63 -1.57 0.94
C ASP A 197 -6.11 -2.13 -0.40
N THR A 198 -5.18 -2.54 -1.26
CA THR A 198 -5.50 -3.20 -2.54
C THR A 198 -6.03 -4.61 -2.29
N ARG A 199 -5.31 -5.44 -1.52
CA ARG A 199 -5.77 -6.79 -1.15
C ARG A 199 -7.08 -6.80 -0.36
N LEU A 200 -7.35 -5.76 0.43
CA LEU A 200 -8.60 -5.63 1.16
C LEU A 200 -9.78 -5.38 0.21
N LYS A 201 -9.60 -4.59 -0.85
CA LYS A 201 -10.62 -4.38 -1.90
C LYS A 201 -10.84 -5.63 -2.74
N GLU A 202 -9.76 -6.34 -3.09
CA GLU A 202 -9.84 -7.63 -3.79
C GLU A 202 -10.63 -8.65 -2.97
N ALA A 203 -10.33 -8.81 -1.68
CA ALA A 203 -11.03 -9.73 -0.79
C ALA A 203 -12.50 -9.33 -0.53
N LEU A 204 -12.83 -8.04 -0.50
CA LEU A 204 -14.22 -7.58 -0.40
C LEU A 204 -15.01 -7.91 -1.68
N ALA A 205 -14.42 -7.71 -2.86
CA ALA A 205 -15.05 -8.09 -4.13
C ALA A 205 -15.25 -9.62 -4.26
N GLU A 206 -14.30 -10.43 -3.78
CA GLU A 206 -14.44 -11.89 -3.70
C GLU A 206 -15.58 -12.29 -2.75
N ILE A 207 -15.73 -11.61 -1.59
CA ILE A 207 -16.84 -11.83 -0.66
C ILE A 207 -18.18 -11.45 -1.30
N ASP A 208 -18.27 -10.33 -2.03
CA ASP A 208 -19.50 -9.90 -2.69
C ASP A 208 -19.91 -10.88 -3.81
N GLN A 209 -18.96 -11.36 -4.63
CA GLN A 209 -19.22 -12.42 -5.61
C GLN A 209 -19.70 -13.73 -4.94
N LEU A 210 -19.04 -14.17 -3.86
CA LEU A 210 -19.43 -15.38 -3.14
C LEU A 210 -20.82 -15.25 -2.50
N ASN A 211 -21.22 -14.06 -2.06
CA ASN A 211 -22.58 -13.80 -1.58
C ASN A 211 -23.62 -13.90 -2.70
N GLU A 212 -23.31 -13.42 -3.91
CA GLU A 212 -24.16 -13.53 -5.10
C GLU A 212 -24.30 -15.01 -5.55
N GLU A 213 -23.19 -15.76 -5.61
CA GLU A 213 -23.21 -17.20 -5.89
C GLU A 213 -24.03 -17.98 -4.86
N LEU A 214 -23.92 -17.64 -3.57
CA LEU A 214 -24.68 -18.27 -2.49
C LEU A 214 -26.18 -17.92 -2.56
N ALA A 215 -26.53 -16.69 -2.90
CA ALA A 215 -27.92 -16.28 -3.16
C ALA A 215 -28.52 -17.05 -4.35
N ASN A 216 -27.78 -17.16 -5.46
CA ASN A 216 -28.20 -17.91 -6.64
C ASN A 216 -28.38 -19.41 -6.36
N MET A 217 -27.45 -20.04 -5.62
CA MET A 217 -27.64 -21.43 -5.18
C MET A 217 -28.82 -21.61 -4.21
N THR A 218 -29.10 -20.62 -3.36
CA THR A 218 -30.26 -20.66 -2.44
C THR A 218 -31.57 -20.57 -3.22
N ALA A 219 -31.65 -19.73 -4.25
CA ALA A 219 -32.80 -19.65 -5.15
C ALA A 219 -33.02 -20.96 -5.92
N HIS A 220 -31.96 -21.56 -6.48
CA HIS A 220 -32.07 -22.82 -7.21
C HIS A 220 -32.41 -24.02 -6.29
N ALA A 221 -31.95 -24.02 -5.03
CA ALA A 221 -32.39 -24.99 -4.04
C ALA A 221 -33.90 -24.85 -3.74
N SER A 222 -34.41 -23.62 -3.59
CA SER A 222 -35.85 -23.37 -3.37
C SER A 222 -36.72 -23.82 -4.55
N ASP A 223 -36.27 -23.59 -5.79
CA ASP A 223 -36.91 -24.12 -7.01
C ASP A 223 -36.87 -25.67 -7.04
N SER A 224 -35.72 -26.27 -6.71
CA SER A 224 -35.58 -27.73 -6.63
C SER A 224 -36.52 -28.36 -5.60
N ASP A 225 -36.69 -27.74 -4.43
CA ASP A 225 -37.63 -28.17 -3.39
C ASP A 225 -39.09 -28.04 -3.84
N GLN A 226 -39.44 -26.98 -4.59
CA GLN A 226 -40.78 -26.84 -5.20
C GLN A 226 -41.03 -27.90 -6.27
N GLN A 227 -40.04 -28.21 -7.12
CA GLN A 227 -40.13 -29.28 -8.10
C GLN A 227 -40.27 -30.67 -7.44
N LEU A 228 -39.56 -30.92 -6.34
CA LEU A 228 -39.70 -32.13 -5.53
C LEU A 228 -41.09 -32.23 -4.88
N ALA A 229 -41.64 -31.12 -4.36
CA ALA A 229 -43.00 -31.09 -3.82
C ALA A 229 -44.04 -31.42 -4.90
N LEU A 230 -43.91 -30.85 -6.10
CA LEU A 230 -44.77 -31.14 -7.26
C LEU A 230 -44.63 -32.59 -7.75
N ALA A 231 -43.42 -33.16 -7.72
CA ALA A 231 -43.17 -34.56 -8.08
C ALA A 231 -43.81 -35.53 -7.05
N ASN A 232 -43.67 -35.23 -5.76
CA ASN A 232 -44.30 -36.02 -4.69
C ASN A 232 -45.83 -35.98 -4.76
N ALA A 233 -46.43 -34.80 -5.01
CA ALA A 233 -47.87 -34.67 -5.20
C ALA A 233 -48.39 -35.47 -6.42
N LYS A 234 -47.61 -35.51 -7.52
CA LYS A 234 -47.91 -36.36 -8.69
C LYS A 234 -47.81 -37.85 -8.35
N ASN A 235 -46.78 -38.27 -7.62
CA ASN A 235 -46.63 -39.67 -7.20
C ASN A 235 -47.79 -40.12 -6.31
N GLN A 236 -48.20 -39.33 -5.32
CA GLN A 236 -49.34 -39.66 -4.46
C GLN A 236 -50.64 -39.83 -5.27
N ASN A 237 -50.91 -38.93 -6.21
CA ASN A 237 -52.10 -39.02 -7.08
C ASN A 237 -52.05 -40.26 -8.02
N LEU A 238 -50.85 -40.67 -8.45
CA LEU A 238 -50.64 -41.91 -9.20
C LEU A 238 -50.83 -43.16 -8.31
N GLU A 239 -50.45 -43.12 -7.03
CA GLU A 239 -50.70 -44.20 -6.06
C GLU A 239 -52.20 -44.35 -5.78
N GLU A 240 -52.92 -43.24 -5.54
CA GLU A 240 -54.39 -43.20 -5.39
C GLU A 240 -55.11 -43.73 -6.66
N THR A 241 -54.61 -43.37 -7.84
CA THR A 241 -55.11 -43.89 -9.13
C THR A 241 -54.81 -45.39 -9.30
N LEU A 242 -53.62 -45.85 -8.92
CA LEU A 242 -53.25 -47.28 -8.98
C LEU A 242 -54.09 -48.14 -8.03
N GLN A 243 -54.35 -47.66 -6.81
CA GLN A 243 -55.24 -48.34 -5.87
C GLN A 243 -56.67 -48.44 -6.45
N THR A 244 -57.20 -47.34 -7.01
CA THR A 244 -58.52 -47.34 -7.67
C THR A 244 -58.60 -48.38 -8.81
N ILE A 245 -57.53 -48.51 -9.61
CA ILE A 245 -57.44 -49.51 -10.68
C ILE A 245 -57.33 -50.94 -10.13
N GLN A 246 -56.61 -51.15 -9.02
CA GLN A 246 -56.54 -52.46 -8.36
C GLN A 246 -57.90 -52.90 -7.80
N GLU A 247 -58.66 -51.98 -7.19
CA GLU A 247 -60.01 -52.25 -6.68
C GLU A 247 -60.98 -52.62 -7.82
N GLN A 248 -60.90 -51.94 -8.97
CA GLN A 248 -61.66 -52.30 -10.17
C GLN A 248 -61.23 -53.66 -10.76
N LEU A 249 -59.93 -53.96 -10.78
CA LEU A 249 -59.41 -55.25 -11.26
C LEU A 249 -59.85 -56.42 -10.37
N GLN A 250 -59.89 -56.23 -9.05
CA GLN A 250 -60.43 -57.23 -8.13
C GLN A 250 -61.91 -57.48 -8.42
N LEU A 251 -62.71 -56.42 -8.51
CA LEU A 251 -64.15 -56.52 -8.76
C LEU A 251 -64.45 -57.23 -10.11
N LYS A 252 -63.65 -56.98 -11.15
CA LYS A 252 -63.75 -57.73 -12.43
C LYS A 252 -63.22 -59.16 -12.36
N THR A 253 -62.31 -59.48 -11.44
CA THR A 253 -61.87 -60.86 -11.17
C THR A 253 -62.98 -61.64 -10.44
N ASP A 254 -63.69 -60.98 -9.53
CA ASP A 254 -64.82 -61.57 -8.80
C ASP A 254 -66.00 -61.84 -9.76
N GLU A 255 -66.35 -60.87 -10.64
CA GLU A 255 -67.33 -61.06 -11.72
C GLU A 255 -66.98 -62.24 -12.65
N LEU A 256 -65.73 -62.34 -13.10
CA LEU A 256 -65.26 -63.45 -13.95
C LEU A 256 -65.32 -64.80 -13.23
N THR A 257 -65.12 -64.81 -11.91
CA THR A 257 -65.24 -66.01 -11.08
C THR A 257 -66.69 -66.46 -11.00
N GLN A 258 -67.63 -65.54 -10.71
CA GLN A 258 -69.07 -65.81 -10.74
C GLN A 258 -69.53 -66.37 -12.11
N VAL A 259 -69.15 -65.72 -13.22
CA VAL A 259 -69.51 -66.18 -14.58
C VAL A 259 -68.90 -67.56 -14.90
N SER A 260 -67.71 -67.87 -14.36
CA SER A 260 -67.11 -69.21 -14.49
C SER A 260 -67.93 -70.26 -13.75
N ASP A 261 -68.45 -69.95 -12.56
CA ASP A 261 -69.28 -70.87 -11.77
C ASP A 261 -70.69 -71.03 -12.36
N GLU A 262 -71.31 -69.95 -12.85
CA GLU A 262 -72.58 -70.02 -13.60
C GLU A 262 -72.44 -70.89 -14.86
N ARG A 263 -71.32 -70.76 -15.61
CA ARG A 263 -71.00 -71.64 -16.75
C ARG A 263 -70.83 -73.09 -16.31
N ASN A 264 -70.21 -73.35 -15.15
CA ASN A 264 -70.04 -74.71 -14.62
C ASN A 264 -71.41 -75.34 -14.27
N GLN A 265 -72.30 -74.58 -13.65
CA GLN A 265 -73.68 -75.00 -13.34
C GLN A 265 -74.45 -75.33 -14.62
N LEU A 266 -74.42 -74.45 -15.63
CA LEU A 266 -75.06 -74.68 -16.93
C LEU A 266 -74.49 -75.90 -17.67
N TYR A 267 -73.22 -76.25 -17.45
CA TYR A 267 -72.59 -77.45 -18.00
C TYR A 267 -73.08 -78.73 -17.30
N GLU A 268 -73.21 -78.73 -15.96
CA GLU A 268 -73.84 -79.85 -15.25
C GLU A 268 -75.30 -80.07 -15.69
N ASP A 269 -76.07 -78.98 -15.84
CA ASP A 269 -77.49 -79.07 -16.19
C ASP A 269 -77.67 -79.52 -17.65
N ASN A 270 -76.73 -79.21 -18.54
CA ASN A 270 -76.63 -79.84 -19.87
C ASN A 270 -76.34 -81.35 -19.79
N GLN A 271 -75.48 -81.81 -18.88
CA GLN A 271 -75.26 -83.25 -18.70
C GLN A 271 -76.53 -83.95 -18.17
N LYS A 272 -77.25 -83.33 -17.22
CA LYS A 272 -78.52 -83.83 -16.70
C LYS A 272 -79.57 -83.93 -17.81
N LEU A 273 -79.71 -82.89 -18.64
CA LEU A 273 -80.59 -82.86 -19.80
C LEU A 273 -80.24 -83.93 -20.85
N ASN A 274 -78.96 -84.08 -21.23
CA ASN A 274 -78.54 -85.12 -22.17
C ASN A 274 -78.83 -86.54 -21.62
N GLY A 275 -78.66 -86.77 -20.32
CA GLY A 275 -79.08 -88.02 -19.67
C GLY A 275 -80.59 -88.25 -19.74
N GLN A 276 -81.41 -87.22 -19.52
CA GLN A 276 -82.86 -87.29 -19.67
C GLN A 276 -83.29 -87.54 -21.12
N VAL A 277 -82.63 -86.92 -22.10
CA VAL A 277 -82.86 -87.16 -23.54
C VAL A 277 -82.51 -88.61 -23.88
N SER A 278 -81.33 -89.11 -23.51
CA SER A 278 -80.92 -90.50 -23.75
C SER A 278 -81.92 -91.51 -23.16
N ASN A 279 -82.36 -91.30 -21.92
CA ASN A 279 -83.40 -92.12 -21.29
C ASN A 279 -84.75 -92.05 -22.03
N SER A 280 -85.10 -90.89 -22.58
CA SER A 280 -86.33 -90.69 -23.35
C SER A 280 -86.24 -91.35 -24.74
N GLU A 281 -85.07 -91.30 -25.38
CA GLU A 281 -84.80 -92.00 -26.64
C GLU A 281 -84.86 -93.52 -26.44
N GLU A 282 -84.30 -94.06 -25.35
CA GLU A 282 -84.47 -95.48 -25.00
C GLU A 282 -85.94 -95.86 -24.78
N GLN A 283 -86.72 -95.03 -24.08
CA GLN A 283 -88.16 -95.26 -23.89
C GLN A 283 -88.92 -95.20 -25.23
N ILE A 284 -88.59 -94.25 -26.11
CA ILE A 284 -89.19 -94.16 -27.45
C ILE A 284 -88.82 -95.37 -28.30
N GLN A 285 -87.59 -95.90 -28.22
CA GLN A 285 -87.19 -97.13 -28.89
C GLN A 285 -87.95 -98.36 -28.35
N GLN A 286 -88.09 -98.48 -27.02
CA GLN A 286 -88.87 -99.56 -26.38
C GLN A 286 -90.36 -99.50 -26.80
N LEU A 287 -90.98 -98.32 -26.72
CA LEU A 287 -92.36 -98.09 -27.16
C LEU A 287 -92.55 -98.29 -28.66
N THR A 288 -91.52 -98.02 -29.48
CA THR A 288 -91.55 -98.29 -30.93
C THR A 288 -91.49 -99.79 -31.22
N ALA A 289 -90.63 -100.53 -30.52
CA ALA A 289 -90.56 -101.99 -30.62
C ALA A 289 -91.84 -102.68 -30.09
N GLU A 290 -92.44 -102.15 -29.01
CA GLU A 290 -93.75 -102.61 -28.54
C GLU A 290 -94.85 -102.26 -29.55
N LYS A 291 -94.89 -101.04 -30.09
CA LYS A 291 -95.82 -100.62 -31.15
C LYS A 291 -95.69 -101.49 -32.40
N GLU A 292 -94.48 -101.87 -32.80
CA GLU A 292 -94.30 -102.79 -33.94
C GLU A 292 -94.76 -104.21 -33.58
N THR A 293 -94.48 -104.69 -32.36
CA THR A 293 -94.99 -105.98 -31.85
C THR A 293 -96.52 -106.01 -31.80
N LEU A 294 -97.15 -104.92 -31.35
CA LEU A 294 -98.59 -104.71 -31.36
C LEU A 294 -99.12 -104.59 -32.80
N THR A 295 -98.42 -103.93 -33.71
CA THR A 295 -98.76 -103.85 -35.13
C THR A 295 -98.69 -105.23 -35.80
N GLN A 296 -97.74 -106.09 -35.41
CA GLN A 296 -97.68 -107.49 -35.85
C GLN A 296 -98.82 -108.33 -35.25
N LYS A 297 -99.21 -108.11 -33.99
CA LYS A 297 -100.42 -108.72 -33.39
C LYS A 297 -101.69 -108.25 -34.10
N VAL A 298 -101.81 -106.96 -34.40
CA VAL A 298 -102.92 -106.38 -35.18
C VAL A 298 -102.95 -106.94 -36.60
N LYS A 299 -101.81 -107.09 -37.28
CA LYS A 299 -101.73 -107.76 -38.60
C LYS A 299 -102.16 -109.24 -38.56
N LYS A 300 -101.97 -109.93 -37.42
CA LYS A 300 -102.49 -111.29 -37.19
C LYS A 300 -104.00 -111.29 -36.89
N LEU A 301 -104.51 -110.27 -36.22
CA LEU A 301 -105.93 -110.10 -35.91
C LEU A 301 -106.75 -109.58 -37.10
N SER A 302 -106.18 -108.74 -37.97
CA SER A 302 -106.81 -108.18 -39.17
C SER A 302 -106.99 -109.20 -40.31
N ALA A 303 -106.66 -110.48 -40.06
CA ALA A 303 -107.18 -111.60 -40.83
C ALA A 303 -108.69 -111.85 -40.57
N LEU A 304 -109.30 -111.17 -39.58
CA LEU A 304 -110.71 -111.24 -39.22
C LEU A 304 -111.39 -109.87 -39.27
N THR A 305 -111.79 -109.46 -40.48
CA THR A 305 -112.71 -108.34 -40.81
C THR A 305 -112.30 -106.90 -40.47
N PRO A 306 -112.74 -105.90 -41.27
CA PRO A 306 -112.41 -104.49 -41.06
C PRO A 306 -113.44 -103.76 -40.16
N ALA A 307 -112.97 -102.72 -39.46
CA ALA A 307 -113.80 -101.75 -38.76
C ALA A 307 -113.31 -100.32 -39.07
N SER A 308 -114.22 -99.35 -39.03
CA SER A 308 -114.02 -97.94 -39.41
C SER A 308 -113.06 -97.18 -38.49
N PHE A 309 -112.24 -96.30 -39.07
CA PHE A 309 -111.71 -95.14 -38.34
C PHE A 309 -112.87 -94.18 -38.03
N GLY A 310 -113.24 -94.07 -36.76
CA GLY A 310 -114.11 -93.04 -36.21
C GLY A 310 -113.31 -92.00 -35.42
N ASP A 311 -113.93 -90.85 -35.14
CA ASP A 311 -113.28 -89.66 -34.61
C ASP A 311 -112.66 -89.81 -33.20
N VAL A 312 -111.34 -89.97 -33.11
CA VAL A 312 -110.55 -89.53 -31.94
C VAL A 312 -109.18 -89.00 -32.39
N VAL A 313 -108.97 -87.69 -32.29
CA VAL A 313 -107.61 -87.11 -32.21
C VAL A 313 -107.31 -86.89 -30.74
N ASN A 314 -106.47 -87.74 -30.14
CA ASN A 314 -106.12 -87.60 -28.72
C ASN A 314 -105.05 -86.53 -28.53
N PHE A 315 -105.47 -85.28 -28.35
CA PHE A 315 -104.58 -84.13 -28.15
C PHE A 315 -103.63 -84.28 -26.95
N ASN A 316 -103.94 -85.14 -25.98
CA ASN A 316 -103.08 -85.39 -24.82
C ASN A 316 -101.78 -86.15 -25.15
N GLU A 317 -101.65 -86.69 -26.36
CA GLU A 317 -100.45 -87.39 -26.86
C GLU A 317 -99.56 -86.51 -27.76
N LEU A 318 -99.89 -85.24 -27.97
CA LEU A 318 -99.06 -84.33 -28.78
C LEU A 318 -97.81 -83.88 -28.01
N ALA A 319 -96.62 -84.18 -28.55
CA ALA A 319 -95.39 -83.52 -28.15
C ALA A 319 -95.37 -82.06 -28.66
N LEU A 320 -95.04 -81.12 -27.78
CA LEU A 320 -95.16 -79.68 -28.03
C LEU A 320 -93.77 -79.01 -27.94
N PRO A 321 -93.25 -78.39 -29.01
CA PRO A 321 -91.90 -77.81 -29.04
C PRO A 321 -91.88 -76.38 -28.49
N PHE A 322 -92.50 -76.15 -27.33
CA PHE A 322 -92.60 -74.84 -26.68
C PHE A 322 -92.06 -74.91 -25.24
N ASN A 323 -91.83 -73.76 -24.60
CA ASN A 323 -91.40 -73.71 -23.20
C ASN A 323 -92.53 -74.14 -22.24
N ASP A 324 -92.17 -74.51 -21.01
CA ASP A 324 -93.11 -75.12 -20.06
C ASP A 324 -94.36 -74.26 -19.79
N GLU A 325 -94.22 -72.94 -19.73
CA GLU A 325 -95.33 -72.01 -19.46
C GLU A 325 -96.37 -72.00 -20.60
N ILE A 326 -95.92 -72.03 -21.87
CA ILE A 326 -96.81 -72.17 -23.03
C ILE A 326 -97.37 -73.60 -23.09
N VAL A 327 -96.56 -74.62 -22.78
CA VAL A 327 -96.99 -76.02 -22.75
C VAL A 327 -98.09 -76.25 -21.69
N GLU A 328 -98.02 -75.60 -20.51
CA GLU A 328 -99.09 -75.62 -19.53
C GLU A 328 -100.36 -74.92 -20.02
N ARG A 329 -100.25 -73.75 -20.66
CA ARG A 329 -101.42 -73.08 -21.29
C ARG A 329 -102.10 -73.98 -22.33
N ILE A 330 -101.31 -74.65 -23.17
CA ILE A 330 -101.80 -75.58 -24.21
C ILE A 330 -102.45 -76.82 -23.58
N LYS A 331 -101.79 -77.47 -22.61
CA LYS A 331 -102.35 -78.63 -21.87
C LYS A 331 -103.67 -78.27 -21.17
N LYS A 332 -103.77 -77.05 -20.62
CA LYS A 332 -105.00 -76.53 -20.02
C LYS A 332 -106.14 -76.39 -21.03
N ILE A 333 -105.87 -75.93 -22.26
CA ILE A 333 -106.86 -75.92 -23.36
C ILE A 333 -107.29 -77.35 -23.74
N PHE A 334 -106.36 -78.30 -23.78
CA PHE A 334 -106.69 -79.70 -24.04
C PHE A 334 -107.57 -80.33 -22.95
N SER A 335 -107.39 -79.95 -21.68
CA SER A 335 -108.19 -80.43 -20.54
C SER A 335 -109.65 -79.95 -20.49
N TYR A 336 -110.07 -79.03 -21.37
CA TYR A 336 -111.46 -78.55 -21.40
C TYR A 336 -112.39 -79.49 -22.18
N ASP A 337 -112.91 -80.54 -21.53
CA ASP A 337 -113.75 -81.58 -22.16
C ASP A 337 -115.01 -81.08 -22.87
N HIS A 338 -115.49 -79.88 -22.55
CA HIS A 338 -116.68 -79.26 -23.15
C HIS A 338 -116.43 -78.59 -24.51
N PHE A 339 -115.18 -78.39 -24.94
CA PHE A 339 -114.87 -77.85 -26.27
C PHE A 339 -114.63 -78.95 -27.30
N GLN A 340 -115.33 -78.84 -28.44
CA GLN A 340 -115.09 -79.65 -29.63
C GLN A 340 -113.63 -79.49 -30.14
N PRO A 341 -113.05 -80.50 -30.84
CA PRO A 341 -111.68 -80.45 -31.36
C PRO A 341 -111.32 -79.16 -32.12
N THR A 342 -112.22 -78.69 -32.98
CA THR A 342 -112.06 -77.44 -33.76
C THR A 342 -112.03 -76.19 -32.86
N HIS A 343 -112.84 -76.14 -31.80
CA HIS A 343 -112.80 -75.06 -30.82
C HIS A 343 -111.52 -75.09 -29.98
N LYS A 344 -111.00 -76.28 -29.63
CA LYS A 344 -109.69 -76.42 -28.96
C LYS A 344 -108.57 -75.87 -29.84
N VAL A 345 -108.54 -76.22 -31.13
CA VAL A 345 -107.57 -75.65 -32.09
C VAL A 345 -107.69 -74.13 -32.21
N GLN A 346 -108.90 -73.57 -32.26
CA GLN A 346 -109.07 -72.11 -32.29
C GLN A 346 -108.58 -71.43 -31.00
N LEU A 347 -108.79 -72.04 -29.83
CA LEU A 347 -108.26 -71.52 -28.56
C LEU A 347 -106.72 -71.57 -28.54
N LEU A 348 -106.10 -72.60 -29.08
CA LEU A 348 -104.63 -72.66 -29.23
C LEU A 348 -104.11 -71.54 -30.12
N ILE A 349 -104.73 -71.33 -31.29
CA ILE A 349 -104.37 -70.24 -32.20
C ILE A 349 -104.50 -68.90 -31.48
N ASN A 350 -105.58 -68.69 -30.72
CA ASN A 350 -105.80 -67.44 -29.99
C ASN A 350 -104.77 -67.18 -28.89
N GLU A 351 -104.34 -68.18 -28.11
CA GLU A 351 -103.26 -67.98 -27.11
C GLU A 351 -101.88 -67.81 -27.76
N LEU A 352 -101.55 -68.62 -28.78
CA LEU A 352 -100.29 -68.48 -29.52
C LEU A 352 -100.20 -67.12 -30.23
N SER A 353 -101.32 -66.55 -30.70
CA SER A 353 -101.37 -65.19 -31.22
C SER A 353 -101.12 -64.12 -30.16
N LYS A 354 -101.59 -64.29 -28.90
CA LYS A 354 -101.25 -63.35 -27.81
C LYS A 354 -99.77 -63.38 -27.49
N ASP A 355 -99.19 -64.58 -27.37
CA ASP A 355 -97.76 -64.74 -27.11
C ASP A 355 -96.93 -64.19 -28.28
N LEU A 356 -97.36 -64.42 -29.54
CA LEU A 356 -96.74 -63.81 -30.73
C LEU A 356 -96.77 -62.28 -30.67
N THR A 357 -97.93 -61.65 -30.44
CA THR A 357 -98.04 -60.19 -30.35
C THR A 357 -97.28 -59.61 -29.14
N SER A 358 -97.13 -60.38 -28.06
CA SER A 358 -96.24 -60.05 -26.93
C SER A 358 -94.77 -60.05 -27.34
N PHE A 359 -94.33 -61.04 -28.14
CA PHE A 359 -92.97 -61.07 -28.70
C PHE A 359 -92.74 -59.98 -29.75
N GLU A 360 -93.71 -59.70 -30.62
CA GLU A 360 -93.67 -58.60 -31.60
C GLU A 360 -93.50 -57.25 -30.89
N SER A 361 -94.29 -56.98 -29.84
CA SER A 361 -94.16 -55.76 -29.03
C SER A 361 -92.82 -55.66 -28.30
N LYS A 362 -92.32 -56.76 -27.71
CA LYS A 362 -90.98 -56.77 -27.10
C LYS A 362 -89.87 -56.51 -28.12
N THR A 363 -89.97 -57.11 -29.31
CA THR A 363 -89.01 -56.92 -30.40
C THR A 363 -89.06 -55.48 -30.93
N GLN A 364 -90.25 -54.89 -31.08
CA GLN A 364 -90.42 -53.50 -31.48
C GLN A 364 -89.82 -52.52 -30.45
N ASN A 365 -90.05 -52.75 -29.15
CA ASN A 365 -89.47 -51.93 -28.09
C ASN A 365 -87.94 -52.03 -28.07
N ALA A 366 -87.39 -53.25 -28.16
CA ALA A 366 -85.94 -53.47 -28.24
C ALA A 366 -85.31 -52.83 -29.49
N THR A 367 -86.03 -52.83 -30.63
CA THR A 367 -85.60 -52.15 -31.86
C THR A 367 -85.54 -50.63 -31.66
N GLN A 368 -86.56 -50.03 -31.04
CA GLN A 368 -86.57 -48.58 -30.74
C GLN A 368 -85.47 -48.18 -29.73
N GLU A 369 -85.19 -49.04 -28.74
CA GLU A 369 -84.10 -48.83 -27.79
C GLU A 369 -82.73 -48.94 -28.47
N GLN A 370 -82.55 -49.90 -29.39
CA GLN A 370 -81.36 -50.02 -30.22
C GLN A 370 -81.17 -48.81 -31.16
N GLU A 371 -82.23 -48.33 -31.83
CA GLU A 371 -82.19 -47.11 -32.66
C GLU A 371 -81.83 -45.86 -31.84
N LYS A 372 -82.36 -45.76 -30.61
CA LYS A 372 -82.00 -44.67 -29.68
C LYS A 372 -80.53 -44.73 -29.26
N LEU A 373 -80.03 -45.92 -28.92
CA LEU A 373 -78.63 -46.12 -28.52
C LEU A 373 -77.65 -45.88 -29.68
N ASP A 374 -77.96 -46.31 -30.90
CA ASP A 374 -77.18 -45.99 -32.10
C ASP A 374 -77.18 -44.48 -32.40
N GLY A 375 -78.33 -43.82 -32.23
CA GLY A 375 -78.46 -42.37 -32.35
C GLY A 375 -77.78 -41.56 -31.23
N GLU A 376 -77.49 -42.17 -30.07
CA GLU A 376 -76.69 -41.59 -28.99
C GLU A 376 -75.20 -41.85 -29.19
N TYR A 377 -74.82 -43.07 -29.60
CA TYR A 377 -73.44 -43.44 -29.96
C TYR A 377 -72.88 -42.53 -31.08
N LYS A 378 -73.64 -42.32 -32.16
CA LYS A 378 -73.22 -41.45 -33.28
C LYS A 378 -73.02 -39.98 -32.88
N LYS A 379 -73.73 -39.50 -31.85
CA LYS A 379 -73.49 -38.16 -31.28
C LYS A 379 -72.22 -38.13 -30.42
N LEU A 380 -71.93 -39.21 -29.72
CA LEU A 380 -70.70 -39.37 -28.93
C LEU A 380 -69.47 -39.42 -29.85
N GLU A 381 -69.52 -40.22 -30.91
CA GLU A 381 -68.48 -40.36 -31.94
C GLU A 381 -68.21 -39.01 -32.65
N ALA A 382 -69.27 -38.29 -33.05
CA ALA A 382 -69.14 -36.96 -33.64
C ALA A 382 -68.67 -35.87 -32.66
N ARG A 383 -68.81 -36.08 -31.34
CA ARG A 383 -68.20 -35.22 -30.30
C ARG A 383 -66.72 -35.56 -30.14
N ALA A 384 -66.36 -36.84 -30.09
CA ALA A 384 -64.99 -37.31 -29.95
C ALA A 384 -64.09 -36.83 -31.10
N GLN A 385 -64.54 -36.95 -32.36
CA GLN A 385 -63.79 -36.47 -33.52
C GLN A 385 -63.48 -34.96 -33.44
N LYS A 386 -64.45 -34.13 -33.04
CA LYS A 386 -64.22 -32.68 -32.84
C LYS A 386 -63.22 -32.39 -31.72
N LEU A 387 -63.19 -33.23 -30.68
CA LEU A 387 -62.26 -33.10 -29.56
C LEU A 387 -60.83 -33.49 -29.99
N GLU A 388 -60.69 -34.53 -30.82
CA GLU A 388 -59.43 -34.95 -31.45
C GLU A 388 -58.88 -33.90 -32.43
N GLU A 389 -59.72 -33.30 -33.27
CA GLU A 389 -59.36 -32.18 -34.15
C GLU A 389 -58.86 -30.97 -33.34
N LEU A 390 -59.57 -30.62 -32.27
CA LEU A 390 -59.24 -29.47 -31.41
C LEU A 390 -57.93 -29.69 -30.63
N LEU A 391 -57.75 -30.88 -30.04
CA LEU A 391 -56.49 -31.27 -29.39
C LEU A 391 -55.32 -31.26 -30.37
N SER A 392 -55.51 -31.77 -31.60
CA SER A 392 -54.50 -31.74 -32.65
C SER A 392 -54.11 -30.31 -33.05
N SER A 393 -55.07 -29.39 -33.07
CA SER A 393 -54.85 -27.97 -33.33
C SER A 393 -54.01 -27.32 -32.21
N LEU A 394 -54.41 -27.50 -30.94
CA LEU A 394 -53.70 -26.96 -29.78
C LEU A 394 -52.27 -27.51 -29.65
N LEU A 395 -52.08 -28.81 -29.86
CA LEU A 395 -50.75 -29.46 -29.81
C LEU A 395 -49.83 -28.97 -30.95
N THR A 396 -50.41 -28.58 -32.09
CA THR A 396 -49.68 -27.88 -33.17
C THR A 396 -49.31 -26.44 -32.77
N GLN A 397 -50.21 -25.69 -32.14
CA GLN A 397 -49.92 -24.35 -31.63
C GLN A 397 -48.81 -24.36 -30.57
N TRP A 398 -48.84 -25.30 -29.63
CA TRP A 398 -47.83 -25.40 -28.56
C TRP A 398 -46.43 -25.70 -29.10
N LYS A 399 -46.31 -26.57 -30.11
CA LYS A 399 -45.04 -26.80 -30.84
C LYS A 399 -44.54 -25.56 -31.58
N ASN A 400 -45.44 -24.78 -32.18
CA ASN A 400 -45.08 -23.53 -32.83
C ASN A 400 -44.57 -22.47 -31.83
N LEU A 401 -45.15 -22.41 -30.63
CA LEU A 401 -44.67 -21.53 -29.55
C LEU A 401 -43.30 -21.96 -29.05
N GLU A 402 -43.06 -23.26 -28.86
CA GLU A 402 -41.74 -23.80 -28.48
C GLU A 402 -40.65 -23.44 -29.51
N PHE A 403 -40.93 -23.63 -30.80
CA PHE A 403 -40.03 -23.22 -31.89
C PHE A 403 -39.91 -21.69 -32.07
N THR A 404 -40.76 -20.91 -31.41
CA THR A 404 -40.68 -19.44 -31.37
C THR A 404 -39.89 -18.97 -30.14
N GLN A 405 -39.93 -19.69 -29.01
CA GLN A 405 -39.10 -19.41 -27.84
C GLN A 405 -37.62 -19.48 -28.18
N GLU A 406 -37.18 -20.53 -28.88
CA GLU A 406 -35.78 -20.72 -29.27
C GLU A 406 -35.27 -19.55 -30.14
N LYS A 407 -36.14 -18.98 -30.97
CA LYS A 407 -35.85 -17.78 -31.78
C LYS A 407 -35.82 -16.50 -30.96
N ILE A 408 -36.75 -16.31 -30.02
CA ILE A 408 -36.75 -15.13 -29.13
C ILE A 408 -35.49 -15.14 -28.24
N ASN A 409 -35.18 -16.28 -27.62
CA ASN A 409 -34.00 -16.47 -26.77
C ASN A 409 -32.67 -16.26 -27.52
N THR A 410 -32.62 -16.50 -28.84
CA THR A 410 -31.43 -16.24 -29.67
C THR A 410 -31.42 -14.84 -30.30
N ALA A 411 -32.50 -14.08 -30.20
CA ALA A 411 -32.69 -12.78 -30.84
C ALA A 411 -32.27 -11.58 -29.96
N ALA A 412 -31.19 -11.70 -29.19
CA ALA A 412 -30.70 -10.71 -28.23
C ALA A 412 -30.51 -9.28 -28.79
N PHE A 413 -30.37 -9.13 -30.12
CA PHE A 413 -30.24 -7.83 -30.81
C PHE A 413 -31.14 -7.72 -32.05
N ALA A 414 -32.37 -8.23 -32.00
CA ALA A 414 -33.32 -8.05 -33.10
C ALA A 414 -33.54 -6.56 -33.45
N ILE A 415 -33.61 -6.27 -34.75
CA ILE A 415 -34.18 -5.02 -35.26
C ILE A 415 -35.65 -4.97 -34.83
N GLU A 416 -36.18 -3.77 -34.56
CA GLU A 416 -37.58 -3.59 -34.15
C GLU A 416 -38.52 -3.88 -35.34
N ASP A 417 -38.83 -5.16 -35.56
CA ASP A 417 -39.79 -5.58 -36.58
C ASP A 417 -41.21 -5.23 -36.12
N LYS A 418 -41.63 -4.01 -36.46
CA LYS A 418 -42.99 -3.53 -36.22
C LYS A 418 -44.03 -4.37 -36.94
N ALA A 419 -43.72 -4.98 -38.09
CA ALA A 419 -44.67 -5.89 -38.74
C ALA A 419 -44.87 -7.16 -37.90
N PHE A 420 -43.83 -7.69 -37.24
CA PHE A 420 -43.96 -8.81 -36.30
C PHE A 420 -44.67 -8.43 -35.00
N LEU A 421 -44.38 -7.25 -34.43
CA LEU A 421 -45.06 -6.77 -33.22
C LEU A 421 -46.54 -6.43 -33.49
N ASP A 422 -46.85 -5.78 -34.60
CA ASP A 422 -48.24 -5.53 -35.05
C ASP A 422 -48.95 -6.85 -35.39
N LEU A 423 -48.25 -7.85 -35.94
CA LEU A 423 -48.80 -9.19 -36.20
C LEU A 423 -49.14 -9.93 -34.89
N ILE A 424 -48.30 -9.83 -33.86
CA ILE A 424 -48.59 -10.40 -32.53
C ILE A 424 -49.73 -9.62 -31.85
N GLY A 425 -49.73 -8.29 -31.90
CA GLY A 425 -50.80 -7.47 -31.34
C GLY A 425 -52.17 -7.74 -31.99
N SER A 426 -52.20 -7.87 -33.32
CA SER A 426 -53.44 -8.11 -34.07
C SER A 426 -53.93 -9.57 -34.03
N ASN A 427 -53.03 -10.57 -34.03
CA ASN A 427 -53.43 -11.97 -33.93
C ASN A 427 -53.64 -12.46 -32.48
N GLY A 428 -52.92 -11.90 -31.51
CA GLY A 428 -53.14 -12.15 -30.08
C GLY A 428 -54.49 -11.62 -29.59
N ALA A 429 -55.00 -10.55 -30.20
CA ALA A 429 -56.38 -10.11 -30.01
C ALA A 429 -57.40 -10.99 -30.75
N ASN A 430 -57.05 -11.52 -31.93
CA ASN A 430 -57.90 -12.40 -32.74
C ASN A 430 -57.72 -13.90 -32.38
N CYS A 431 -57.80 -14.24 -31.09
CA CYS A 431 -57.86 -15.64 -30.64
C CYS A 431 -59.22 -16.30 -30.92
N ASP A 432 -59.55 -16.45 -32.21
CA ASP A 432 -60.69 -17.20 -32.75
C ASP A 432 -60.83 -18.61 -32.15
N CYS A 433 -59.70 -19.21 -31.75
CA CYS A 433 -59.62 -20.50 -31.08
C CYS A 433 -60.29 -20.47 -29.70
N ILE A 434 -60.11 -19.38 -28.92
CA ILE A 434 -60.72 -19.21 -27.59
C ILE A 434 -62.23 -18.98 -27.73
N ASN A 435 -62.66 -18.17 -28.70
CA ASN A 435 -64.08 -17.95 -28.99
C ASN A 435 -64.79 -19.26 -29.39
N LYS A 436 -64.16 -20.08 -30.26
CA LYS A 436 -64.67 -21.41 -30.63
C LYS A 436 -64.65 -22.41 -29.46
N CYS A 437 -63.68 -22.31 -28.55
CA CYS A 437 -63.71 -23.09 -27.30
C CYS A 437 -64.87 -22.67 -26.40
N ALA A 438 -65.17 -21.37 -26.28
CA ALA A 438 -66.30 -20.87 -25.50
C ALA A 438 -67.66 -21.36 -26.06
N GLU A 439 -67.83 -21.42 -27.38
CA GLU A 439 -69.01 -22.04 -28.01
C GLU A 439 -69.13 -23.55 -27.68
N LEU A 440 -68.00 -24.27 -27.67
CA LEU A 440 -67.93 -25.71 -27.39
C LEU A 440 -68.11 -26.05 -25.90
N LEU A 441 -67.68 -25.17 -25.00
CA LEU A 441 -67.81 -25.28 -23.54
C LEU A 441 -69.22 -24.90 -23.02
N GLY A 442 -70.04 -24.29 -23.87
CA GLY A 442 -71.45 -23.98 -23.56
C GLY A 442 -71.63 -22.79 -22.58
N PRO A 443 -72.87 -22.57 -22.12
CA PRO A 443 -73.27 -21.31 -21.47
C PRO A 443 -72.59 -21.00 -20.14
N MET A 444 -71.86 -21.95 -19.52
CA MET A 444 -71.10 -21.69 -18.29
C MET A 444 -69.95 -20.69 -18.48
N PHE A 445 -69.42 -20.56 -19.70
CA PHE A 445 -68.29 -19.66 -20.02
C PHE A 445 -68.73 -18.32 -20.63
N GLY A 446 -70.03 -18.13 -20.92
CA GLY A 446 -70.51 -17.11 -21.86
C GLY A 446 -70.61 -15.66 -21.39
N GLN A 447 -70.24 -15.32 -20.14
CA GLN A 447 -70.43 -13.96 -19.58
C GLN A 447 -69.36 -13.45 -18.61
N PHE A 448 -68.27 -14.18 -18.36
CA PHE A 448 -67.31 -13.82 -17.30
C PHE A 448 -65.93 -13.44 -17.83
N ASP A 449 -65.30 -12.46 -17.19
CA ASP A 449 -63.93 -12.01 -17.44
C ASP A 449 -62.91 -13.03 -16.90
N LEU A 450 -62.90 -14.19 -17.54
CA LEU A 450 -62.07 -15.35 -17.24
C LEU A 450 -60.56 -15.13 -17.52
N PHE A 451 -60.16 -13.95 -17.99
CA PHE A 451 -58.78 -13.63 -18.38
C PHE A 451 -58.17 -12.45 -17.61
N SER A 452 -58.96 -11.65 -16.89
CA SER A 452 -58.48 -10.68 -15.88
C SER A 452 -57.52 -11.30 -14.85
N GLU A 453 -56.58 -10.53 -14.30
CA GLU A 453 -55.62 -11.02 -13.28
C GLU A 453 -56.34 -11.48 -12.01
N ASP A 454 -57.34 -10.72 -11.54
CA ASP A 454 -58.12 -11.01 -10.32
C ASP A 454 -58.88 -12.36 -10.36
N ALA A 455 -59.09 -12.96 -11.54
CA ALA A 455 -59.88 -14.17 -11.70
C ALA A 455 -59.11 -15.50 -11.49
N VAL A 456 -57.87 -15.51 -10.98
CA VAL A 456 -57.06 -16.75 -10.80
C VAL A 456 -57.78 -17.82 -9.99
N GLU A 457 -58.27 -17.52 -8.78
CA GLU A 457 -58.96 -18.53 -7.95
C GLU A 457 -60.23 -19.07 -8.62
N ARG A 458 -60.92 -18.23 -9.40
CA ARG A 458 -62.13 -18.62 -10.12
C ARG A 458 -61.83 -19.51 -11.33
N ARG A 459 -60.75 -19.23 -12.07
CA ARG A 459 -60.20 -20.15 -13.07
C ARG A 459 -59.86 -21.50 -12.44
N GLN A 460 -59.18 -21.49 -11.28
CA GLN A 460 -58.80 -22.71 -10.56
C GLN A 460 -60.03 -23.55 -10.16
N GLN A 461 -61.09 -22.92 -9.65
CA GLN A 461 -62.36 -23.59 -9.33
C GLN A 461 -63.01 -24.22 -10.57
N ILE A 462 -63.19 -23.45 -11.65
CA ILE A 462 -63.86 -23.92 -12.88
C ILE A 462 -63.06 -25.05 -13.53
N VAL A 463 -61.73 -24.96 -13.58
CA VAL A 463 -60.87 -26.05 -14.08
C VAL A 463 -61.00 -27.29 -13.20
N ASN A 464 -61.03 -27.16 -11.87
CA ASN A 464 -61.21 -28.31 -10.97
C ASN A 464 -62.58 -28.97 -11.13
N GLU A 465 -63.67 -28.20 -11.22
CA GLU A 465 -65.03 -28.71 -11.43
C GLU A 465 -65.18 -29.43 -12.77
N VAL A 466 -64.56 -28.90 -13.85
CA VAL A 466 -64.52 -29.56 -15.16
C VAL A 466 -63.64 -30.82 -15.12
N CYS A 467 -62.43 -30.76 -14.56
CA CYS A 467 -61.55 -31.93 -14.43
C CYS A 467 -62.15 -33.09 -13.63
N GLN A 468 -63.06 -32.81 -12.68
CA GLN A 468 -63.79 -33.82 -11.92
C GLN A 468 -64.97 -34.45 -12.68
N SER A 469 -65.52 -33.76 -13.68
CA SER A 469 -66.74 -34.17 -14.39
C SER A 469 -66.50 -34.65 -15.83
N ASP A 470 -65.48 -34.14 -16.51
CA ASP A 470 -65.10 -34.49 -17.87
C ASP A 470 -63.56 -34.39 -18.00
N LYS A 471 -62.88 -35.54 -17.91
CA LYS A 471 -61.41 -35.62 -17.85
C LYS A 471 -60.73 -35.21 -19.16
N GLU A 472 -61.43 -35.34 -20.28
CA GLU A 472 -60.98 -34.94 -21.61
C GLU A 472 -61.09 -33.41 -21.77
N LEU A 473 -62.20 -32.82 -21.32
CA LEU A 473 -62.41 -31.37 -21.30
C LEU A 473 -61.49 -30.67 -20.28
N GLY A 474 -61.21 -31.30 -19.15
CA GLY A 474 -60.19 -30.86 -18.20
C GLY A 474 -58.78 -30.85 -18.79
N SER A 475 -58.42 -31.89 -19.54
CA SER A 475 -57.14 -31.97 -20.26
C SER A 475 -57.03 -30.88 -21.35
N LEU A 476 -58.13 -30.59 -22.04
CA LEU A 476 -58.23 -29.50 -23.02
C LEU A 476 -57.99 -28.11 -22.37
N LEU A 477 -58.66 -27.83 -21.24
CA LEU A 477 -58.46 -26.59 -20.50
C LEU A 477 -57.02 -26.45 -20.00
N ALA A 478 -56.44 -27.52 -19.46
CA ALA A 478 -55.04 -27.52 -19.02
C ALA A 478 -54.07 -27.21 -20.17
N ALA A 479 -54.30 -27.77 -21.38
CA ALA A 479 -53.50 -27.46 -22.56
C ALA A 479 -53.62 -25.98 -22.98
N ILE A 480 -54.83 -25.41 -22.95
CA ILE A 480 -55.07 -23.98 -23.25
C ILE A 480 -54.37 -23.07 -22.23
N PHE A 481 -54.38 -23.41 -20.94
CA PHE A 481 -53.65 -22.65 -19.92
C PHE A 481 -52.13 -22.74 -20.10
N LEU A 482 -51.58 -23.93 -20.36
CA LEU A 482 -50.14 -24.11 -20.63
C LEU A 482 -49.68 -23.40 -21.93
N ILE A 483 -50.56 -23.25 -22.91
CA ILE A 483 -50.34 -22.40 -24.09
C ILE A 483 -50.28 -20.91 -23.71
N ASN A 484 -51.22 -20.45 -22.88
CA ASN A 484 -51.31 -19.03 -22.51
C ASN A 484 -50.18 -18.58 -21.55
N THR A 485 -49.84 -19.38 -20.55
CA THR A 485 -48.70 -19.08 -19.65
C THR A 485 -47.39 -19.01 -20.43
N ARG A 486 -47.13 -19.97 -21.34
CA ARG A 486 -45.93 -19.96 -22.18
C ARG A 486 -45.93 -18.80 -23.17
N LEU A 487 -47.09 -18.34 -23.65
CA LEU A 487 -47.21 -17.09 -24.41
C LEU A 487 -46.80 -15.85 -23.60
N GLN A 488 -47.24 -15.75 -22.35
CA GLN A 488 -46.85 -14.67 -21.44
C GLN A 488 -45.33 -14.68 -21.15
N GLU A 489 -44.74 -15.86 -20.97
CA GLU A 489 -43.27 -16.03 -20.81
C GLU A 489 -42.48 -15.46 -22.00
N GLN A 490 -42.86 -15.76 -23.25
CA GLN A 490 -42.15 -15.19 -24.42
C GLN A 490 -42.39 -13.69 -24.58
N ILE A 491 -43.57 -13.18 -24.23
CA ILE A 491 -43.84 -11.74 -24.22
C ILE A 491 -42.97 -11.03 -23.18
N HIS A 492 -42.82 -11.60 -21.98
CA HIS A 492 -41.98 -11.02 -20.93
C HIS A 492 -40.50 -11.03 -21.32
N SER A 493 -39.98 -12.17 -21.82
CA SER A 493 -38.60 -12.27 -22.30
C SER A 493 -38.30 -11.30 -23.46
N ALA A 494 -39.26 -11.09 -24.37
CA ALA A 494 -39.14 -10.09 -25.43
C ALA A 494 -39.16 -8.64 -24.90
N GLN A 495 -39.90 -8.36 -23.81
CA GLN A 495 -39.88 -7.07 -23.13
C GLN A 495 -38.54 -6.83 -22.42
N GLU A 496 -38.00 -7.82 -21.69
CA GLU A 496 -36.68 -7.73 -21.04
C GLU A 496 -35.56 -7.48 -22.06
N ALA A 497 -35.55 -8.21 -23.17
CA ALA A 497 -34.60 -7.99 -24.25
C ALA A 497 -34.70 -6.56 -24.85
N LEU A 498 -35.91 -6.01 -24.94
CA LEU A 498 -36.15 -4.65 -25.42
C LEU A 498 -35.75 -3.58 -24.39
N VAL A 499 -35.91 -3.85 -23.09
CA VAL A 499 -35.38 -3.01 -21.99
C VAL A 499 -33.85 -2.99 -22.05
N HIS A 500 -33.18 -4.13 -22.06
CA HIS A 500 -31.71 -4.20 -22.14
C HIS A 500 -31.15 -3.57 -23.40
N LYS A 501 -31.85 -3.71 -24.55
CA LYS A 501 -31.50 -2.98 -25.78
C LYS A 501 -31.56 -1.46 -25.60
N ASN A 502 -32.60 -0.94 -24.95
CA ASN A 502 -32.73 0.49 -24.67
C ASN A 502 -31.68 0.99 -23.66
N GLU A 503 -31.36 0.19 -22.64
CA GLU A 503 -30.28 0.48 -21.69
C GLU A 503 -28.92 0.50 -22.39
N PHE A 504 -28.63 -0.48 -23.24
CA PHE A 504 -27.40 -0.55 -24.03
C PHE A 504 -27.27 0.64 -24.98
N MET A 505 -28.32 1.00 -25.73
CA MET A 505 -28.34 2.20 -26.57
C MET A 505 -28.07 3.47 -25.75
N LYS A 506 -28.67 3.62 -24.56
CA LYS A 506 -28.42 4.75 -23.67
C LYS A 506 -26.96 4.83 -23.16
N HIS A 507 -26.28 3.68 -23.02
CA HIS A 507 -24.84 3.64 -22.70
C HIS A 507 -23.98 4.00 -23.93
N LEU A 508 -24.41 3.65 -25.15
CA LEU A 508 -23.77 4.09 -26.39
C LEU A 508 -23.93 5.60 -26.61
N GLU A 509 -25.13 6.15 -26.41
CA GLU A 509 -25.39 7.60 -26.47
C GLU A 509 -24.49 8.38 -25.49
N ALA A 510 -24.30 7.86 -24.27
CA ALA A 510 -23.39 8.44 -23.28
C ALA A 510 -21.90 8.41 -23.72
N CYS A 511 -21.53 7.49 -24.62
CA CYS A 511 -20.23 7.44 -25.29
C CYS A 511 -20.17 8.24 -26.60
N GLY A 512 -21.26 8.91 -27.01
CA GLY A 512 -21.34 9.68 -28.25
C GLY A 512 -21.66 8.85 -29.51
N VAL A 513 -22.15 7.62 -29.34
CA VAL A 513 -22.49 6.66 -30.40
C VAL A 513 -24.02 6.60 -30.52
N ASN A 514 -24.57 6.99 -31.68
CA ASN A 514 -26.01 7.04 -31.91
C ASN A 514 -26.53 5.76 -32.58
N GLU A 515 -25.70 5.11 -33.40
CA GLU A 515 -26.00 3.81 -34.00
C GLU A 515 -24.93 2.76 -33.66
N ILE A 516 -25.35 1.49 -33.53
CA ILE A 516 -24.44 0.36 -33.20
C ILE A 516 -23.31 0.21 -34.24
N GLY A 517 -23.51 0.68 -35.49
CA GLY A 517 -22.46 0.70 -36.51
C GLY A 517 -21.34 1.72 -36.27
N GLU A 518 -21.58 2.77 -35.48
CA GLU A 518 -20.61 3.82 -35.17
C GLU A 518 -19.61 3.42 -34.06
N ILE A 519 -19.90 2.34 -33.31
CA ILE A 519 -19.08 1.84 -32.18
C ILE A 519 -17.60 1.73 -32.56
N THR A 520 -17.30 1.08 -33.69
CA THR A 520 -15.92 0.84 -34.13
C THR A 520 -15.17 2.15 -34.36
N ALA A 521 -15.81 3.11 -35.05
CA ALA A 521 -15.22 4.42 -35.32
C ALA A 521 -14.99 5.22 -34.03
N ALA A 522 -15.93 5.18 -33.07
CA ALA A 522 -15.77 5.83 -31.77
C ALA A 522 -14.63 5.20 -30.93
N PHE A 523 -14.42 3.89 -31.02
CA PHE A 523 -13.27 3.23 -30.41
C PHE A 523 -11.94 3.64 -31.06
N ASP A 524 -11.86 3.70 -32.39
CA ASP A 524 -10.66 4.16 -33.11
C ASP A 524 -10.33 5.62 -32.75
N ASP A 525 -11.35 6.50 -32.70
CA ASP A 525 -11.24 7.92 -32.33
C ASP A 525 -10.79 8.11 -30.86
N LEU A 526 -11.20 7.21 -29.95
CA LEU A 526 -10.68 7.14 -28.58
C LEU A 526 -9.25 6.59 -28.49
N ILE A 527 -8.88 5.64 -29.35
CA ILE A 527 -7.51 5.12 -29.45
C ILE A 527 -6.56 6.22 -29.92
N GLU A 528 -6.91 7.01 -30.94
CA GLU A 528 -6.13 8.17 -31.38
C GLU A 528 -5.98 9.22 -30.27
N LYS A 529 -7.06 9.53 -29.52
CA LYS A 529 -6.99 10.45 -28.37
C LYS A 529 -6.04 9.92 -27.28
N ILE A 530 -6.04 8.62 -27.03
CA ILE A 530 -5.12 7.97 -26.08
C ILE A 530 -3.67 7.98 -26.59
N GLU A 531 -3.43 7.77 -27.89
CA GLU A 531 -2.13 7.91 -28.55
C GLU A 531 -1.58 9.35 -28.44
N HIS A 532 -2.42 10.34 -28.74
CA HIS A 532 -2.08 11.76 -28.58
C HIS A 532 -1.71 12.08 -27.13
N LEU A 533 -2.51 11.68 -26.15
CA LEU A 533 -2.22 11.89 -24.72
C LEU A 533 -0.93 11.18 -24.27
N LYS A 534 -0.63 9.98 -24.78
CA LYS A 534 0.66 9.30 -24.55
C LYS A 534 1.82 10.13 -25.13
N MET A 535 1.66 10.75 -26.28
CA MET A 535 2.67 11.61 -26.91
C MET A 535 2.88 12.91 -26.13
N THR A 536 1.81 13.64 -25.77
CA THR A 536 1.90 14.84 -24.92
C THR A 536 2.55 14.52 -23.57
N ARG A 537 2.26 13.36 -22.97
CA ARG A 537 2.91 12.90 -21.73
C ARG A 537 4.40 12.64 -21.89
N LYS A 538 4.86 12.05 -23.02
CA LYS A 538 6.30 11.89 -23.32
C LYS A 538 6.99 13.25 -23.43
N GLU A 539 6.32 14.21 -24.08
CA GLU A 539 6.85 15.56 -24.30
C GLU A 539 6.96 16.37 -23.00
N ILE A 540 5.93 16.33 -22.15
CA ILE A 540 5.96 16.90 -20.79
C ILE A 540 7.07 16.26 -19.94
N HIS A 541 7.24 14.93 -20.00
CA HIS A 541 8.34 14.24 -19.31
C HIS A 541 9.73 14.65 -19.82
N LYS A 542 9.87 14.99 -21.11
CA LYS A 542 11.10 15.55 -21.66
C LYS A 542 11.34 16.96 -21.10
N SER A 543 10.36 17.86 -21.21
CA SER A 543 10.46 19.23 -20.68
C SER A 543 10.77 19.27 -19.17
N LEU A 544 10.18 18.36 -18.38
CA LEU A 544 10.50 18.20 -16.95
C LEU A 544 11.93 17.71 -16.70
N ARG A 545 12.48 16.84 -17.57
CA ARG A 545 13.88 16.40 -17.49
C ARG A 545 14.83 17.55 -17.83
N ASP A 546 14.53 18.27 -18.90
CA ASP A 546 15.36 19.38 -19.38
C ASP A 546 15.38 20.53 -18.35
N ALA A 547 14.22 20.90 -17.77
CA ALA A 547 14.13 21.87 -16.68
C ALA A 547 14.85 21.38 -15.39
N ARG A 548 14.82 20.08 -15.08
CA ARG A 548 15.56 19.52 -13.93
C ARG A 548 17.08 19.57 -14.15
N ASN A 549 17.56 19.44 -15.39
CA ASN A 549 18.96 19.63 -15.73
C ASN A 549 19.36 21.11 -15.58
N GLU A 550 18.57 22.05 -16.08
CA GLU A 550 18.80 23.50 -15.92
C GLU A 550 18.85 23.93 -14.44
N ILE A 551 17.99 23.37 -13.59
CA ILE A 551 18.03 23.58 -12.13
C ILE A 551 19.33 23.03 -11.53
N ASN A 552 19.80 21.85 -11.95
CA ASN A 552 21.06 21.29 -11.47
C ASN A 552 22.28 22.14 -11.91
N GLU A 553 22.30 22.64 -13.14
CA GLU A 553 23.34 23.55 -13.64
C GLU A 553 23.36 24.87 -12.85
N LYS A 554 22.19 25.46 -12.58
CA LYS A 554 22.07 26.68 -11.75
C LYS A 554 22.48 26.44 -10.29
N ASN A 555 22.19 25.25 -9.73
CA ASN A 555 22.69 24.88 -8.41
C ASN A 555 24.23 24.77 -8.38
N GLN A 556 24.85 24.18 -9.41
CA GLN A 556 26.32 24.13 -9.52
C GLN A 556 26.93 25.53 -9.66
N GLN A 557 26.33 26.42 -10.46
CA GLN A 557 26.72 27.83 -10.55
C GLN A 557 26.57 28.55 -9.21
N GLN A 558 25.49 28.28 -8.45
CA GLN A 558 25.29 28.84 -7.13
C GLN A 558 26.32 28.33 -6.11
N GLU A 559 26.74 27.06 -6.18
CA GLU A 559 27.83 26.53 -5.35
C GLU A 559 29.19 27.13 -5.71
N GLN A 560 29.47 27.35 -7.00
CA GLN A 560 30.67 28.05 -7.47
C GLN A 560 30.71 29.51 -6.96
N LEU A 561 29.64 30.28 -7.18
CA LEU A 561 29.51 31.65 -6.67
C LEU A 561 29.61 31.71 -5.13
N LYS A 562 29.12 30.69 -4.42
CA LYS A 562 29.24 30.59 -2.96
C LYS A 562 30.66 30.23 -2.52
N ALA A 563 31.41 29.46 -3.30
CA ALA A 563 32.83 29.24 -3.07
C ALA A 563 33.65 30.52 -3.30
N GLU A 564 33.40 31.24 -4.40
CA GLU A 564 34.00 32.55 -4.69
C GLU A 564 33.69 33.58 -3.61
N LEU A 565 32.43 33.66 -3.15
CA LEU A 565 32.01 34.51 -2.04
C LEU A 565 32.75 34.15 -0.73
N ASN A 566 33.00 32.86 -0.47
CA ASN A 566 33.78 32.44 0.70
C ASN A 566 35.25 32.85 0.57
N THR A 567 35.87 32.69 -0.60
CA THR A 567 37.24 33.15 -0.88
C THR A 567 37.36 34.66 -0.69
N ALA A 568 36.47 35.43 -1.31
CA ALA A 568 36.41 36.89 -1.17
C ALA A 568 36.15 37.32 0.29
N ASN A 569 35.37 36.58 1.07
CA ASN A 569 35.22 36.83 2.51
C ASN A 569 36.49 36.52 3.29
N THR A 570 37.27 35.50 2.94
CA THR A 570 38.58 35.23 3.58
C THR A 570 39.64 36.28 3.20
N GLU A 571 39.63 36.76 1.96
CA GLU A 571 40.46 37.89 1.52
C GLU A 571 40.05 39.17 2.26
N LEU A 572 38.75 39.45 2.39
CA LEU A 572 38.24 40.61 3.11
C LEU A 572 38.53 40.53 4.62
N GLN A 573 38.46 39.34 5.23
CA GLN A 573 38.95 39.13 6.60
C GLN A 573 40.46 39.34 6.73
N THR A 574 41.25 38.94 5.72
CA THR A 574 42.70 39.18 5.69
C THR A 574 43.01 40.67 5.56
N LEU A 575 42.33 41.38 4.66
CA LEU A 575 42.42 42.84 4.51
C LEU A 575 41.87 43.61 5.72
N GLN A 576 40.94 43.04 6.48
CA GLN A 576 40.50 43.58 7.78
C GLN A 576 41.53 43.34 8.88
N ALA A 577 42.22 42.19 8.89
CA ALA A 577 43.33 41.91 9.79
C ALA A 577 44.53 42.81 9.47
N GLU A 578 44.86 43.01 8.19
CA GLU A 578 45.85 43.99 7.74
C GLU A 578 45.43 45.42 8.08
N ASN A 579 44.15 45.82 7.91
CA ASN A 579 43.69 47.13 8.36
C ASN A 579 43.76 47.30 9.88
N ALA A 580 43.51 46.25 10.66
CA ALA A 580 43.64 46.27 12.11
C ALA A 580 45.12 46.34 12.55
N GLN A 581 46.00 45.64 11.84
CA GLN A 581 47.45 45.70 12.04
C GLN A 581 48.00 47.07 11.64
N LEU A 582 47.61 47.61 10.48
CA LEU A 582 47.94 48.96 10.04
C LEU A 582 47.34 50.02 10.97
N LYS A 583 46.17 49.82 11.60
CA LYS A 583 45.67 50.68 12.68
C LYS A 583 46.49 50.56 13.96
N SER A 584 46.97 49.36 14.30
CA SER A 584 47.87 49.13 15.43
C SER A 584 49.21 49.85 15.20
N ASP A 585 49.76 49.75 14.00
CA ASP A 585 51.04 50.35 13.63
C ASP A 585 50.93 51.85 13.34
N LEU A 586 49.79 52.34 12.82
CA LEU A 586 49.45 53.76 12.78
C LEU A 586 49.26 54.33 14.20
N ASN A 587 48.66 53.58 15.12
CA ASN A 587 48.58 53.99 16.53
C ASN A 587 49.97 54.00 17.20
N LYS A 588 50.87 53.06 16.87
CA LYS A 588 52.28 53.12 17.31
C LYS A 588 52.98 54.34 16.74
N LEU A 589 52.85 54.62 15.44
CA LEU A 589 53.38 55.83 14.80
C LEU A 589 52.77 57.11 15.38
N THR A 590 51.49 57.12 15.75
CA THR A 590 50.83 58.25 16.42
C THR A 590 51.38 58.43 17.83
N VAL A 591 51.59 57.34 18.59
CA VAL A 591 52.24 57.37 19.90
C VAL A 591 53.70 57.85 19.77
N GLU A 592 54.44 57.38 18.77
CA GLU A 592 55.82 57.81 18.48
C GLU A 592 55.87 59.28 18.03
N GLN A 593 54.91 59.77 17.25
CA GLN A 593 54.78 61.21 16.96
C GLN A 593 54.50 62.02 18.23
N THR A 594 53.51 61.62 19.06
CA THR A 594 53.25 62.31 20.35
C THR A 594 54.42 62.24 21.33
N LYS A 595 55.33 61.26 21.16
CA LYS A 595 56.57 61.16 21.94
C LYS A 595 57.71 62.01 21.34
N HIS A 596 57.82 62.08 20.02
CA HIS A 596 58.81 62.94 19.36
C HIS A 596 58.47 64.45 19.45
N GLU A 597 57.19 64.80 19.61
CA GLU A 597 56.75 66.18 19.86
C GLU A 597 56.89 66.61 21.34
N GLN A 598 57.23 65.70 22.28
CA GLN A 598 57.45 66.05 23.70
C GLN A 598 58.93 66.04 24.14
N GLU A 599 59.87 65.60 23.30
CA GLU A 599 61.32 65.67 23.57
C GLU A 599 62.04 66.76 22.74
N SER A 600 61.31 67.74 22.18
CA SER A 600 61.86 68.79 21.32
C SER A 600 61.58 70.25 21.76
N GLU A 601 60.86 70.51 22.86
CA GLU A 601 60.52 71.88 23.30
C GLU A 601 60.97 72.30 24.72
N VAL A 602 62.05 71.72 25.26
CA VAL A 602 62.73 72.23 26.49
C VAL A 602 64.14 72.77 26.20
N ALA A 603 64.36 73.30 24.99
CA ALA A 603 65.65 73.85 24.54
C ALA A 603 65.60 75.29 24.01
N LYS A 604 64.42 75.89 23.77
CA LYS A 604 64.28 77.22 23.13
C LYS A 604 63.13 78.09 23.66
N LYS A 605 63.02 78.27 24.98
CA LYS A 605 62.05 79.23 25.58
C LYS A 605 62.55 79.93 26.86
N ASN A 606 63.81 80.35 26.85
CA ASN A 606 64.43 81.18 27.92
C ASN A 606 65.28 82.32 27.33
N VAL A 607 64.72 83.07 26.36
CA VAL A 607 65.39 84.18 25.66
C VAL A 607 64.55 85.46 25.61
N GLU A 608 63.22 85.39 25.65
CA GLU A 608 62.32 86.56 25.46
C GLU A 608 61.63 87.08 26.74
N GLU A 609 62.26 86.90 27.91
CA GLU A 609 62.02 87.80 29.07
C GLU A 609 63.14 88.86 29.26
N LEU A 610 64.07 88.96 28.30
CA LEU A 610 65.28 89.79 28.40
C LEU A 610 65.08 91.29 28.07
N GLU A 611 63.93 91.69 27.53
CA GLU A 611 63.63 93.09 27.17
C GLU A 611 62.87 93.83 28.28
N ASN A 612 61.89 93.21 28.93
CA ASN A 612 61.10 93.87 29.99
C ASN A 612 61.88 94.09 31.30
N LEU A 613 62.95 93.33 31.55
CA LEU A 613 63.84 93.57 32.70
C LEU A 613 64.85 94.71 32.48
N LYS A 614 65.22 95.04 31.23
CA LYS A 614 66.18 96.11 30.93
C LYS A 614 65.68 97.51 31.28
N LYS A 615 64.37 97.75 31.35
CA LYS A 615 63.80 99.05 31.79
C LYS A 615 63.67 99.18 33.31
N LYS A 616 63.61 98.08 34.06
CA LYS A 616 63.53 98.11 35.53
C LYS A 616 64.90 98.18 36.22
N ASN A 617 65.93 97.59 35.59
CA ASN A 617 67.28 97.51 36.16
C ASN A 617 68.12 98.82 36.03
N LYS A 618 67.47 99.96 35.77
CA LYS A 618 68.09 101.30 35.78
C LYS A 618 67.36 102.31 36.69
N GLN A 619 66.42 101.84 37.52
CA GLN A 619 65.69 102.66 38.49
C GLN A 619 65.77 102.08 39.92
N LEU A 620 66.48 100.95 40.09
CA LEU A 620 66.65 100.26 41.38
C LEU A 620 68.06 100.36 41.96
N GLN A 621 69.01 100.99 41.26
CA GLN A 621 70.42 101.01 41.66
C GLN A 621 70.87 102.36 42.27
N GLU A 622 70.04 103.40 42.17
CA GLU A 622 70.25 104.72 42.82
C GLU A 622 69.38 104.88 44.08
N ALA A 623 68.25 104.16 44.18
CA ALA A 623 67.38 104.14 45.37
C ALA A 623 67.92 103.28 46.54
N ILE A 624 68.93 102.44 46.30
CA ILE A 624 69.52 101.55 47.33
C ILE A 624 70.54 102.29 48.23
N THR A 625 71.00 103.48 47.83
CA THR A 625 71.97 104.27 48.61
C THR A 625 71.35 105.18 49.68
N GLU A 626 70.09 105.60 49.55
CA GLU A 626 69.42 106.44 50.57
C GLU A 626 68.50 105.63 51.51
N ALA A 627 67.87 104.54 51.04
CA ALA A 627 67.01 103.68 51.87
C ALA A 627 67.76 102.83 52.93
N ASN A 628 69.10 102.93 52.99
CA ASN A 628 69.93 102.20 53.95
C ASN A 628 70.02 102.88 55.33
N GLU A 629 69.63 104.15 55.47
CA GLU A 629 69.69 104.85 56.78
C GLU A 629 68.39 104.70 57.60
N GLU A 630 67.22 104.57 56.98
CA GLU A 630 65.95 104.29 57.69
C GLU A 630 65.83 102.84 58.20
N ASN A 631 66.57 101.89 57.61
CA ASN A 631 66.61 100.52 58.13
C ASN A 631 67.34 100.39 59.49
N LEU A 632 68.01 101.44 59.95
CA LEU A 632 68.66 101.47 61.26
C LEU A 632 67.69 101.79 62.41
N THR A 633 66.55 102.44 62.13
CA THR A 633 65.56 102.85 63.15
C THR A 633 64.42 101.85 63.29
N LEU A 634 63.91 101.26 62.20
CA LEU A 634 62.87 100.22 62.26
C LEU A 634 63.32 98.95 62.98
N LYS A 635 64.63 98.67 63.01
CA LYS A 635 65.20 97.50 63.70
C LYS A 635 65.00 97.54 65.22
N LYS A 636 64.74 98.71 65.83
CA LYS A 636 64.43 98.86 67.26
C LYS A 636 62.96 98.68 67.62
N ALA A 637 62.05 98.59 66.65
CA ALA A 637 60.61 98.43 66.91
C ALA A 637 60.13 96.96 66.90
N ILE A 638 60.99 96.02 66.50
CA ILE A 638 60.66 94.59 66.39
C ILE A 638 61.10 93.81 67.65
N ASP A 639 62.16 94.24 68.33
CA ASP A 639 62.65 93.62 69.55
C ASP A 639 61.64 93.75 70.74
N ASP A 640 60.90 94.87 70.81
CA ASP A 640 59.94 95.15 71.90
C ASP A 640 58.61 94.38 71.80
N ILE A 641 58.29 93.75 70.65
CA ILE A 641 57.04 92.98 70.47
C ILE A 641 57.25 91.48 70.65
N ASN A 642 58.48 90.98 70.45
CA ASN A 642 58.75 89.54 70.43
C ASN A 642 59.12 88.95 71.82
N CYS A 643 58.89 89.69 72.91
CA CYS A 643 59.37 89.36 74.25
C CYS A 643 58.27 89.18 75.33
N ASN A 644 57.00 88.95 74.95
CA ASN A 644 55.96 88.64 75.97
C ASN A 644 54.70 87.88 75.46
N HIS A 645 54.86 86.74 74.77
CA HIS A 645 53.74 85.79 74.60
C HIS A 645 54.12 84.29 74.59
N GLN A 646 55.07 83.90 75.43
CA GLN A 646 55.26 82.49 75.83
C GLN A 646 55.01 82.30 77.32
N GLN A 647 53.73 82.15 77.72
CA GLN A 647 53.23 81.15 78.69
C GLN A 647 51.79 81.49 79.14
N HIS A 648 50.94 80.45 79.24
CA HIS A 648 49.51 80.47 79.64
C HIS A 648 48.58 81.27 78.69
N VAL A 649 47.38 80.82 78.28
CA VAL A 649 46.53 79.64 78.58
C VAL A 649 46.08 79.12 77.18
N VAL A 650 46.17 77.85 76.78
CA VAL A 650 45.34 76.67 77.14
C VAL A 650 43.82 76.89 76.91
N GLU A 651 43.09 75.82 76.54
CA GLU A 651 41.61 75.74 76.44
C GLU A 651 40.86 76.75 75.53
N GLU A 652 40.63 76.35 74.26
CA GLU A 652 39.26 76.40 73.67
C GLU A 652 39.11 75.63 72.33
N LYS A 653 40.17 75.49 71.52
CA LYS A 653 40.06 74.97 70.13
C LYS A 653 40.63 73.57 69.89
N LYS A 654 40.20 72.58 70.70
CA LYS A 654 40.49 71.15 70.44
C LYS A 654 39.25 70.25 70.29
N ALA A 655 38.09 70.64 70.82
CA ALA A 655 36.92 69.75 70.91
C ALA A 655 36.21 69.43 69.57
N GLU A 656 36.11 70.37 68.62
CA GLU A 656 35.30 70.16 67.40
C GLU A 656 35.97 69.29 66.32
N SER A 657 37.30 69.18 66.32
CA SER A 657 38.05 68.48 65.26
C SER A 657 38.00 66.95 65.37
N GLU A 658 38.03 66.45 66.62
CA GLU A 658 38.09 65.01 66.93
C GLU A 658 36.69 64.35 66.90
N SER A 659 35.60 65.13 66.93
CA SER A 659 34.23 64.60 66.82
C SER A 659 33.88 64.22 65.37
N ARG A 660 33.95 65.18 64.44
CA ARG A 660 33.50 65.02 63.04
C ARG A 660 34.31 63.98 62.24
N THR A 661 35.54 63.72 62.65
CA THR A 661 36.41 62.70 62.03
C THR A 661 36.07 61.28 62.47
N ASN A 662 35.71 61.08 63.74
CA ASN A 662 35.31 59.77 64.26
C ASN A 662 33.90 59.35 63.80
N GLU A 663 32.94 60.26 63.70
CA GLU A 663 31.61 59.97 63.17
C GLU A 663 31.65 59.52 61.69
N ALA A 664 32.48 60.16 60.87
CA ALA A 664 32.65 59.79 59.45
C ALA A 664 33.25 58.38 59.27
N LEU A 665 34.22 58.00 60.12
CA LEU A 665 34.79 56.65 60.14
C LEU A 665 33.76 55.61 60.58
N ALA A 666 33.05 55.85 61.69
CA ALA A 666 32.03 54.93 62.20
C ALA A 666 30.91 54.67 61.19
N ALA A 667 30.45 55.70 60.47
CA ALA A 667 29.44 55.57 59.42
C ALA A 667 29.92 54.68 58.26
N LYS A 668 31.18 54.82 57.83
CA LYS A 668 31.74 54.01 56.73
C LYS A 668 31.99 52.56 57.14
N ASP A 669 32.44 52.31 58.36
CA ASP A 669 32.55 50.95 58.91
C ASP A 669 31.19 50.25 59.03
N GLN A 670 30.13 50.99 59.35
CA GLN A 670 28.77 50.47 59.40
C GLN A 670 28.23 50.13 57.99
N GLU A 671 28.51 50.98 57.00
CA GLU A 671 28.17 50.73 55.59
C GLU A 671 28.91 49.50 55.03
N ILE A 672 30.21 49.35 55.31
CA ILE A 672 31.01 48.17 54.94
C ILE A 672 30.43 46.90 55.58
N LYS A 673 30.09 46.92 56.88
CA LYS A 673 29.45 45.78 57.56
C LYS A 673 28.09 45.41 56.94
N GLN A 674 27.28 46.39 56.56
CA GLN A 674 26.00 46.13 55.87
C GLN A 674 26.20 45.51 54.48
N LEU A 675 27.19 45.98 53.71
CA LEU A 675 27.52 45.42 52.40
C LEU A 675 28.07 43.99 52.52
N GLN A 676 28.93 43.71 53.49
CA GLN A 676 29.41 42.35 53.78
C GLN A 676 28.26 41.40 54.17
N GLN A 677 27.33 41.84 55.02
CA GLN A 677 26.15 41.04 55.37
C GLN A 677 25.21 40.80 54.18
N LYS A 678 25.02 41.79 53.29
CA LYS A 678 24.28 41.60 52.04
C LYS A 678 24.99 40.59 51.12
N LEU A 679 26.30 40.69 50.97
CA LEU A 679 27.11 39.79 50.14
C LEU A 679 26.98 38.32 50.59
N GLU A 680 27.11 38.02 51.89
CA GLU A 680 26.95 36.65 52.38
C GLU A 680 25.50 36.16 52.37
N LYS A 681 24.49 37.02 52.55
CA LYS A 681 23.09 36.63 52.32
C LYS A 681 22.85 36.24 50.86
N THR A 682 23.42 36.98 49.90
CA THR A 682 23.35 36.64 48.46
C THR A 682 24.13 35.36 48.13
N LYS A 683 25.36 35.18 48.63
CA LYS A 683 26.14 33.94 48.45
C LYS A 683 25.44 32.72 49.05
N LYS A 684 24.82 32.83 50.23
CA LYS A 684 24.04 31.73 50.82
C LYS A 684 22.84 31.37 49.96
N LYS A 685 22.07 32.36 49.48
CA LYS A 685 20.95 32.13 48.54
C LYS A 685 21.41 31.47 47.23
N ALA A 686 22.50 31.94 46.64
CA ALA A 686 23.07 31.34 45.43
C ALA A 686 23.54 29.89 45.67
N ARG A 687 24.15 29.60 46.82
CA ARG A 687 24.58 28.24 47.19
C ARG A 687 23.41 27.27 47.43
N THR A 688 22.30 27.72 48.02
CA THR A 688 21.06 26.92 48.05
C THR A 688 20.52 26.72 46.63
N MET A 689 20.30 27.78 45.86
CA MET A 689 19.73 27.66 44.51
C MET A 689 20.56 26.76 43.57
N ILE A 690 21.90 26.81 43.65
CA ILE A 690 22.79 25.89 42.89
C ILE A 690 22.65 24.44 43.38
N LYS A 691 22.52 24.22 44.69
CA LYS A 691 22.28 22.86 45.24
C LYS A 691 20.91 22.34 44.80
N ASP A 692 19.88 23.17 44.92
CA ASP A 692 18.49 22.83 44.66
C ASP A 692 18.29 22.51 43.17
N MET A 693 18.83 23.34 42.26
CA MET A 693 18.88 23.04 40.82
C MET A 693 19.69 21.78 40.50
N LYS A 694 20.80 21.51 41.23
CA LYS A 694 21.55 20.26 41.01
C LYS A 694 20.69 19.05 41.39
N THR A 695 20.04 19.05 42.54
CA THR A 695 19.14 17.95 42.94
C THR A 695 17.94 17.81 42.02
N GLN A 696 17.39 18.91 41.49
CA GLN A 696 16.33 18.86 40.48
C GLN A 696 16.84 18.19 39.20
N HIS A 697 17.97 18.64 38.65
CA HIS A 697 18.52 18.08 37.41
C HIS A 697 18.96 16.61 37.57
N GLU A 698 19.48 16.24 38.74
CA GLU A 698 19.85 14.87 39.11
C GLU A 698 18.59 13.98 39.27
N SER A 699 17.46 14.55 39.72
CA SER A 699 16.15 13.89 39.72
C SER A 699 15.56 13.73 38.30
N GLU A 700 15.63 14.76 37.47
CA GLU A 700 15.15 14.76 36.07
C GLU A 700 15.93 13.76 35.21
N MET A 701 17.26 13.69 35.38
CA MET A 701 18.11 12.71 34.71
C MET A 701 17.78 11.27 35.13
N ASN A 702 17.52 11.03 36.42
CA ASN A 702 17.12 9.70 36.90
C ASN A 702 15.72 9.31 36.38
N ALA A 703 14.76 10.23 36.38
CA ALA A 703 13.44 10.01 35.80
C ALA A 703 13.53 9.70 34.30
N MET A 704 14.31 10.47 33.53
CA MET A 704 14.52 10.25 32.10
C MET A 704 15.25 8.92 31.82
N ALA A 705 16.17 8.48 32.68
CA ALA A 705 16.80 7.17 32.56
C ALA A 705 15.81 6.02 32.82
N THR A 706 14.91 6.16 33.81
CA THR A 706 13.83 5.19 34.06
C THR A 706 12.83 5.15 32.89
N GLU A 707 12.43 6.31 32.38
CA GLU A 707 11.55 6.46 31.21
C GLU A 707 12.13 5.75 29.97
N LEU A 708 13.43 5.94 29.71
CA LEU A 708 14.12 5.34 28.55
C LEU A 708 14.25 3.82 28.68
N GLU A 709 14.57 3.30 29.88
CA GLU A 709 14.65 1.85 30.10
C GLU A 709 13.26 1.18 30.07
N ASN A 710 12.20 1.87 30.52
CA ASN A 710 10.81 1.44 30.36
C ASN A 710 10.39 1.38 28.88
N GLN A 711 10.69 2.42 28.11
CA GLN A 711 10.41 2.46 26.67
C GLN A 711 11.15 1.33 25.92
N LYS A 712 12.41 1.08 26.29
CA LYS A 712 13.23 -0.03 25.77
C LYS A 712 12.67 -1.40 26.15
N ALA A 713 12.12 -1.58 27.34
CA ALA A 713 11.43 -2.80 27.74
C ALA A 713 10.17 -3.04 26.87
N ALA A 714 9.30 -2.04 26.74
CA ALA A 714 8.10 -2.12 25.89
C ALA A 714 8.43 -2.38 24.40
N LEU A 715 9.52 -1.80 23.89
CA LEU A 715 9.98 -2.02 22.51
C LEU A 715 10.54 -3.44 22.33
N THR A 716 11.14 -4.03 23.37
CA THR A 716 11.60 -5.43 23.38
C THR A 716 10.42 -6.40 23.42
N GLU A 717 9.40 -6.12 24.23
CA GLU A 717 8.17 -6.90 24.31
C GLU A 717 7.37 -6.85 22.98
N SER A 718 7.26 -5.67 22.37
CA SER A 718 6.65 -5.50 21.04
C SER A 718 7.42 -6.24 19.93
N LEU A 719 8.77 -6.22 19.96
CA LEU A 719 9.58 -7.00 19.03
C LEU A 719 9.37 -8.51 19.22
N GLN A 720 9.27 -8.99 20.47
CA GLN A 720 8.98 -10.40 20.75
C GLN A 720 7.60 -10.80 20.21
N GLU A 721 6.54 -10.02 20.48
CA GLU A 721 5.22 -10.28 19.90
C GLU A 721 5.25 -10.34 18.36
N MET A 722 5.96 -9.42 17.71
CA MET A 722 6.07 -9.39 16.25
C MET A 722 6.84 -10.60 15.71
N THR A 723 7.87 -11.06 16.42
CA THR A 723 8.59 -12.30 16.10
C THR A 723 7.69 -13.53 16.23
N ASP A 724 6.88 -13.63 17.30
CA ASP A 724 5.96 -14.76 17.50
C ASP A 724 4.79 -14.73 16.50
N LYS A 725 4.25 -13.55 16.17
CA LYS A 725 3.27 -13.35 15.10
C LYS A 725 3.84 -13.77 13.74
N ALA A 726 5.08 -13.40 13.43
CA ALA A 726 5.76 -13.83 12.19
C ALA A 726 6.00 -15.34 12.14
N HIS A 727 6.37 -15.98 13.27
CA HIS A 727 6.50 -17.43 13.35
C HIS A 727 5.16 -18.14 13.16
N LYS A 728 4.07 -17.64 13.77
CA LYS A 728 2.71 -18.16 13.59
C LYS A 728 2.27 -18.07 12.13
N ALA A 729 2.40 -16.89 11.51
CA ALA A 729 2.06 -16.66 10.11
C ALA A 729 2.86 -17.57 9.16
N LYS A 730 4.15 -17.80 9.43
CA LYS A 730 5.00 -18.74 8.67
C LYS A 730 4.56 -20.20 8.83
N SER A 731 4.04 -20.58 10.00
CA SER A 731 3.42 -21.89 10.24
C SER A 731 2.11 -22.05 9.45
N GLU A 732 1.27 -21.02 9.43
CA GLU A 732 -0.05 -21.03 8.78
C GLU A 732 0.08 -20.97 7.26
N SER A 733 0.96 -20.12 6.73
CA SER A 733 1.36 -20.09 5.32
C SER A 733 1.88 -21.46 4.83
N LYS A 734 2.67 -22.17 5.65
CA LYS A 734 3.09 -23.53 5.31
C LYS A 734 1.91 -24.51 5.24
N LYS A 735 0.97 -24.47 6.20
CA LYS A 735 -0.23 -25.32 6.15
C LYS A 735 -1.06 -25.08 4.89
N VAL A 736 -1.23 -23.81 4.49
CA VAL A 736 -1.93 -23.45 3.25
C VAL A 736 -1.20 -23.97 2.01
N MET A 737 0.14 -23.90 1.97
CA MET A 737 0.94 -24.53 0.92
C MET A 737 0.76 -26.06 0.86
N ASP A 738 0.84 -26.73 2.01
CA ASP A 738 0.70 -28.19 2.10
C ASP A 738 -0.73 -28.63 1.69
N GLN A 739 -1.77 -27.89 2.08
CA GLN A 739 -3.16 -28.11 1.66
C GLN A 739 -3.38 -27.84 0.17
N SER A 740 -2.81 -26.75 -0.38
CA SER A 740 -2.88 -26.44 -1.81
C SER A 740 -2.26 -27.56 -2.66
N ALA A 741 -1.08 -28.06 -2.25
CA ALA A 741 -0.42 -29.19 -2.90
C ALA A 741 -1.16 -30.54 -2.75
N GLU A 742 -2.06 -30.69 -1.76
CA GLU A 742 -2.96 -31.84 -1.66
C GLU A 742 -4.19 -31.66 -2.57
N ASN A 743 -4.77 -30.47 -2.62
CA ASN A 743 -5.90 -30.15 -3.49
C ASN A 743 -5.52 -30.23 -4.97
N GLU A 744 -4.32 -29.80 -5.35
CA GLU A 744 -3.78 -29.96 -6.72
C GLU A 744 -3.67 -31.45 -7.12
N LYS A 745 -3.29 -32.33 -6.19
CA LYS A 745 -3.27 -33.79 -6.41
C LYS A 745 -4.68 -34.36 -6.57
N LYS A 746 -5.64 -33.91 -5.76
CA LYS A 746 -7.06 -34.31 -5.87
C LYS A 746 -7.66 -33.87 -7.21
N ALA A 747 -7.44 -32.63 -7.63
CA ALA A 747 -7.87 -32.12 -8.93
C ALA A 747 -7.28 -32.95 -10.09
N LYS A 748 -5.98 -33.28 -10.04
CA LYS A 748 -5.32 -34.15 -11.03
C LYS A 748 -5.88 -35.58 -11.05
N ALA A 749 -6.26 -36.13 -9.89
CA ALA A 749 -6.91 -37.44 -9.82
C ALA A 749 -8.32 -37.41 -10.43
N LEU A 750 -9.11 -36.38 -10.13
CA LEU A 750 -10.46 -36.19 -10.67
C LEU A 750 -10.46 -35.97 -12.19
N GLU A 751 -9.50 -35.22 -12.75
CA GLU A 751 -9.39 -35.05 -14.20
C GLU A 751 -9.03 -36.37 -14.91
N ILE A 752 -8.16 -37.20 -14.29
CA ILE A 752 -7.87 -38.56 -14.78
C ILE A 752 -9.12 -39.46 -14.73
N GLU A 753 -9.96 -39.32 -13.71
CA GLU A 753 -11.21 -40.07 -13.58
C GLU A 753 -12.28 -39.63 -14.60
N LYS A 754 -12.48 -38.31 -14.75
CA LYS A 754 -13.31 -37.69 -15.79
C LYS A 754 -12.92 -38.16 -17.20
N VAL A 755 -11.62 -38.23 -17.53
CA VAL A 755 -11.14 -38.77 -18.81
C VAL A 755 -11.47 -40.26 -18.99
N LYS A 756 -11.40 -41.07 -17.92
CA LYS A 756 -11.85 -42.48 -17.96
C LYS A 756 -13.36 -42.57 -18.19
N LEU A 757 -14.16 -41.79 -17.46
CA LEU A 757 -15.62 -41.77 -17.59
C LEU A 757 -16.06 -41.32 -18.98
N GLN A 758 -15.46 -40.26 -19.54
CA GLN A 758 -15.71 -39.83 -20.92
C GLN A 758 -15.37 -40.91 -21.95
N LYS A 759 -14.31 -41.71 -21.73
CA LYS A 759 -14.02 -42.86 -22.58
C LYS A 759 -15.10 -43.94 -22.43
N THR A 760 -15.51 -44.26 -21.19
CA THR A 760 -16.55 -45.27 -20.92
C THR A 760 -17.90 -44.87 -21.52
N ILE A 761 -18.25 -43.58 -21.51
CA ILE A 761 -19.43 -43.03 -22.21
C ILE A 761 -19.33 -43.30 -23.71
N LYS A 762 -18.22 -42.96 -24.37
CA LYS A 762 -18.02 -43.24 -25.81
C LYS A 762 -18.05 -44.74 -26.15
N ASP A 763 -17.48 -45.58 -25.28
CA ASP A 763 -17.54 -47.04 -25.42
C ASP A 763 -18.97 -47.60 -25.22
N LEU A 764 -19.86 -46.88 -24.52
CA LEU A 764 -21.28 -47.20 -24.35
C LEU A 764 -22.15 -46.64 -25.50
N GLU A 765 -21.94 -45.40 -25.93
CA GLU A 765 -22.57 -44.79 -27.11
C GLU A 765 -22.34 -45.66 -28.36
N SER A 766 -21.11 -46.13 -28.55
CA SER A 766 -20.76 -47.07 -29.62
C SER A 766 -21.55 -48.38 -29.53
N LYS A 767 -21.75 -48.95 -28.33
CA LYS A 767 -22.57 -50.15 -28.13
C LYS A 767 -24.06 -49.90 -28.40
N ILE A 768 -24.60 -48.77 -27.94
CA ILE A 768 -26.00 -48.37 -28.17
C ILE A 768 -26.26 -48.24 -29.67
N ASN A 769 -25.36 -47.57 -30.40
CA ASN A 769 -25.47 -47.42 -31.86
C ASN A 769 -25.40 -48.77 -32.60
N ASN A 770 -24.52 -49.68 -32.18
CA ASN A 770 -24.47 -51.05 -32.73
C ASN A 770 -25.76 -51.84 -32.45
N ILE A 771 -26.33 -51.71 -31.25
CA ILE A 771 -27.59 -52.36 -30.88
C ILE A 771 -28.76 -51.79 -31.69
N LEU A 772 -28.85 -50.46 -31.83
CA LEU A 772 -29.86 -49.81 -32.68
C LEU A 772 -29.78 -50.25 -34.14
N GLU A 773 -28.57 -50.36 -34.69
CA GLU A 773 -28.37 -50.83 -36.08
C GLU A 773 -28.77 -52.32 -36.24
N GLN A 774 -28.45 -53.17 -35.26
CA GLN A 774 -28.92 -54.57 -35.22
C GLN A 774 -30.45 -54.66 -35.10
N THR A 775 -31.07 -53.91 -34.19
CA THR A 775 -32.53 -53.87 -34.02
C THR A 775 -33.22 -53.39 -35.30
N THR A 776 -32.67 -52.38 -35.99
CA THR A 776 -33.21 -51.89 -37.27
C THR A 776 -33.10 -52.95 -38.37
N LYS A 777 -31.98 -53.68 -38.46
CA LYS A 777 -31.79 -54.80 -39.40
C LYS A 777 -32.74 -55.96 -39.10
N GLN A 778 -32.99 -56.24 -37.82
CA GLN A 778 -33.94 -57.28 -37.38
C GLN A 778 -35.38 -56.90 -37.74
N GLN A 779 -35.83 -55.70 -37.37
CA GLN A 779 -37.17 -55.19 -37.73
C GLN A 779 -37.39 -55.17 -39.25
N ALA A 780 -36.39 -54.79 -40.05
CA ALA A 780 -36.46 -54.84 -41.51
C ALA A 780 -36.54 -56.27 -42.08
N THR A 781 -36.02 -57.26 -41.35
CA THR A 781 -36.09 -58.69 -41.71
C THR A 781 -37.44 -59.28 -41.31
N ASP A 782 -37.92 -59.00 -40.10
CA ASP A 782 -39.23 -59.47 -39.63
C ASP A 782 -40.39 -58.86 -40.43
N LYS A 783 -40.26 -57.59 -40.83
CA LYS A 783 -41.22 -56.95 -41.76
C LYS A 783 -41.26 -57.64 -43.14
N LYS A 784 -40.13 -58.13 -43.65
CA LYS A 784 -40.10 -58.94 -44.89
C LYS A 784 -40.72 -60.33 -44.67
N ASN A 785 -40.41 -60.98 -43.54
CA ASN A 785 -40.98 -62.28 -43.19
C ASN A 785 -42.51 -62.22 -43.07
N TYR A 786 -43.03 -61.18 -42.39
CA TYR A 786 -44.47 -60.93 -42.25
C TYR A 786 -45.12 -60.62 -43.61
N GLN A 787 -44.49 -59.79 -44.45
CA GLN A 787 -44.98 -59.54 -45.82
C GLN A 787 -45.01 -60.81 -46.69
N ALA A 788 -44.04 -61.71 -46.54
CA ALA A 788 -44.04 -62.99 -47.24
C ALA A 788 -45.16 -63.93 -46.74
N GLN A 789 -45.35 -64.04 -45.42
CA GLN A 789 -46.46 -64.81 -44.83
C GLN A 789 -47.83 -64.27 -45.28
N LEU A 790 -48.01 -62.95 -45.30
CA LEU A 790 -49.25 -62.30 -45.73
C LEU A 790 -49.50 -62.43 -47.24
N LEU A 791 -48.45 -62.62 -48.06
CA LEU A 791 -48.57 -62.97 -49.47
C LEU A 791 -49.03 -64.43 -49.66
N VAL A 792 -48.44 -65.38 -48.90
CA VAL A 792 -48.83 -66.79 -48.93
C VAL A 792 -50.28 -66.96 -48.48
N ALA A 793 -50.67 -66.38 -47.35
CA ALA A 793 -52.05 -66.44 -46.85
C ALA A 793 -53.08 -65.87 -47.84
N LYS A 794 -52.71 -64.84 -48.61
CA LYS A 794 -53.55 -64.33 -49.72
C LYS A 794 -53.64 -65.29 -50.90
N GLN A 795 -52.54 -65.97 -51.25
CA GLN A 795 -52.54 -66.97 -52.33
C GLN A 795 -53.39 -68.20 -51.94
N ASP A 796 -53.27 -68.68 -50.71
CA ASP A 796 -54.08 -69.81 -50.22
C ASP A 796 -55.56 -69.44 -50.11
N SER A 797 -55.91 -68.29 -49.52
CA SER A 797 -57.29 -67.81 -49.47
C SER A 797 -57.89 -67.60 -50.88
N GLN A 798 -57.12 -67.06 -51.83
CA GLN A 798 -57.58 -66.90 -53.21
C GLN A 798 -57.73 -68.24 -53.94
N LYS A 799 -56.95 -69.26 -53.56
CA LYS A 799 -57.12 -70.64 -54.04
C LYS A 799 -58.40 -71.27 -53.46
N GLU A 800 -58.65 -71.12 -52.16
CA GLU A 800 -59.91 -71.59 -51.53
C GLU A 800 -61.15 -70.93 -52.17
N VAL A 801 -61.11 -69.62 -52.41
CA VAL A 801 -62.20 -68.90 -53.12
C VAL A 801 -62.42 -69.45 -54.53
N ASN A 802 -61.36 -69.80 -55.26
CA ASN A 802 -61.48 -70.45 -56.57
C ASN A 802 -62.05 -71.88 -56.45
N ASP A 803 -61.61 -72.68 -55.48
CA ASP A 803 -62.11 -74.04 -55.27
C ASP A 803 -63.59 -74.05 -54.80
N ILE A 804 -64.01 -73.09 -53.97
CA ILE A 804 -65.41 -72.86 -53.60
C ILE A 804 -66.23 -72.44 -54.83
N LYS A 805 -65.72 -71.51 -55.65
CA LYS A 805 -66.39 -71.09 -56.89
C LYS A 805 -66.53 -72.24 -57.89
N ASN A 806 -65.53 -73.12 -57.98
CA ASN A 806 -65.57 -74.33 -58.80
C ASN A 806 -66.62 -75.33 -58.29
N LYS A 807 -66.69 -75.58 -56.97
CA LYS A 807 -67.76 -76.39 -56.34
C LYS A 807 -69.15 -75.82 -56.62
N LEU A 808 -69.36 -74.53 -56.35
CA LEU A 808 -70.65 -73.85 -56.58
C LEU A 808 -71.08 -73.93 -58.05
N THR A 809 -70.13 -73.80 -58.99
CA THR A 809 -70.41 -73.94 -60.44
C THR A 809 -70.81 -75.37 -60.80
N LYS A 810 -70.17 -76.37 -60.18
CA LYS A 810 -70.51 -77.79 -60.36
C LYS A 810 -71.88 -78.12 -59.75
N GLU A 811 -72.15 -77.68 -58.53
CA GLU A 811 -73.43 -77.88 -57.83
C GLU A 811 -74.59 -77.18 -58.56
N LYS A 812 -74.39 -75.94 -59.03
CA LYS A 812 -75.36 -75.26 -59.90
C LYS A 812 -75.64 -76.09 -61.15
N LYS A 813 -74.61 -76.62 -61.82
CA LYS A 813 -74.81 -77.48 -63.00
C LYS A 813 -75.56 -78.77 -62.65
N GLU A 814 -75.23 -79.43 -61.54
CA GLU A 814 -75.90 -80.65 -61.10
C GLU A 814 -77.37 -80.42 -60.73
N PHE A 815 -77.70 -79.27 -60.11
CA PHE A 815 -79.07 -78.82 -59.88
C PHE A 815 -79.81 -78.54 -61.19
N VAL A 816 -79.20 -77.78 -62.11
CA VAL A 816 -79.75 -77.47 -63.44
C VAL A 816 -80.03 -78.76 -64.22
N ASP A 817 -79.11 -79.72 -64.23
CA ASP A 817 -79.27 -80.99 -64.94
C ASP A 817 -80.25 -81.95 -64.23
N HIS A 818 -80.49 -81.79 -62.92
CA HIS A 818 -81.58 -82.43 -62.19
C HIS A 818 -82.95 -81.83 -62.55
N VAL A 819 -83.07 -80.49 -62.56
CA VAL A 819 -84.27 -79.76 -62.98
C VAL A 819 -84.67 -80.12 -64.42
N LYS A 820 -83.71 -80.16 -65.36
CA LYS A 820 -83.94 -80.66 -66.73
C LYS A 820 -84.51 -82.08 -66.73
N ARG A 821 -83.93 -83.00 -65.95
CA ARG A 821 -84.37 -84.41 -65.91
C ARG A 821 -85.78 -84.57 -65.33
N CYS A 822 -86.10 -83.85 -64.27
CA CYS A 822 -87.34 -84.02 -63.52
C CYS A 822 -88.51 -83.16 -64.04
N LEU A 823 -88.28 -81.90 -64.41
CA LEU A 823 -89.32 -81.01 -64.95
C LEU A 823 -89.31 -80.96 -66.48
N GLY A 824 -88.14 -80.96 -67.13
CA GLY A 824 -88.04 -80.94 -68.60
C GLY A 824 -88.72 -82.17 -69.25
N SER A 825 -88.65 -83.35 -68.62
CA SER A 825 -89.35 -84.55 -69.07
C SER A 825 -90.88 -84.46 -68.92
N ILE A 826 -91.39 -83.80 -67.88
CA ILE A 826 -92.83 -83.55 -67.67
C ILE A 826 -93.36 -82.55 -68.71
N TYR A 827 -92.58 -81.52 -69.04
CA TYR A 827 -92.98 -80.44 -69.95
C TYR A 827 -92.51 -80.63 -71.41
N GLY A 828 -91.98 -81.81 -71.76
CA GLY A 828 -91.59 -82.16 -73.12
C GLY A 828 -90.40 -81.39 -73.70
N ILE A 829 -89.59 -80.75 -72.85
CA ILE A 829 -88.41 -79.97 -73.27
C ILE A 829 -87.22 -80.92 -73.34
N SER A 830 -87.00 -81.52 -74.51
CA SER A 830 -86.04 -82.61 -74.69
C SER A 830 -84.62 -82.17 -75.06
N ASP A 831 -84.41 -80.98 -75.64
CA ASP A 831 -83.06 -80.51 -75.98
C ASP A 831 -82.97 -78.99 -76.22
N PHE A 832 -81.73 -78.50 -76.40
CA PHE A 832 -81.28 -77.09 -76.51
C PHE A 832 -81.16 -76.29 -75.21
N SER A 833 -80.43 -75.17 -75.29
CA SER A 833 -79.78 -74.49 -74.17
C SER A 833 -80.75 -73.74 -73.27
N ILE A 834 -81.23 -74.43 -72.22
CA ILE A 834 -81.83 -73.81 -71.04
C ILE A 834 -80.76 -72.99 -70.31
N ASP A 835 -80.89 -71.66 -70.41
CA ASP A 835 -80.25 -70.65 -69.57
C ASP A 835 -81.02 -70.45 -68.26
N ASP A 836 -80.54 -69.55 -67.38
CA ASP A 836 -81.20 -69.29 -66.09
C ASP A 836 -82.64 -68.75 -66.28
N ASP A 837 -82.84 -67.82 -67.22
CA ASP A 837 -84.16 -67.27 -67.58
C ASP A 837 -85.15 -68.36 -68.06
N SER A 838 -84.65 -69.38 -68.76
CA SER A 838 -85.45 -70.55 -69.17
C SER A 838 -85.85 -71.46 -68.00
N ILE A 839 -85.09 -71.47 -66.91
CA ILE A 839 -85.42 -72.23 -65.69
C ILE A 839 -86.53 -71.53 -64.90
N ASP A 840 -86.46 -70.21 -64.75
CA ASP A 840 -87.52 -69.44 -64.07
C ASP A 840 -88.84 -69.51 -64.85
N GLN A 841 -88.77 -69.47 -66.19
CA GLN A 841 -89.93 -69.76 -67.05
C GLN A 841 -90.48 -71.19 -66.87
N LEU A 842 -89.62 -72.18 -66.63
CA LEU A 842 -90.03 -73.56 -66.36
C LEU A 842 -90.74 -73.68 -65.01
N PHE A 843 -90.21 -73.05 -63.97
CA PHE A 843 -90.82 -73.02 -62.64
C PHE A 843 -92.17 -72.30 -62.64
N GLU A 844 -92.29 -71.15 -63.30
CA GLU A 844 -93.57 -70.44 -63.42
C GLU A 844 -94.60 -71.19 -64.27
N ARG A 845 -94.18 -72.04 -65.21
CA ARG A 845 -95.07 -72.97 -65.93
C ARG A 845 -95.57 -74.09 -65.02
N ALA A 846 -94.65 -74.73 -64.29
CA ALA A 846 -94.96 -75.78 -63.34
C ALA A 846 -95.88 -75.28 -62.20
N ARG A 847 -95.64 -74.07 -61.70
CA ARG A 847 -96.48 -73.38 -60.73
C ARG A 847 -97.91 -73.19 -61.26
N LYS A 848 -98.07 -72.64 -62.47
CA LYS A 848 -99.40 -72.40 -63.08
C LYS A 848 -100.17 -73.70 -63.32
N ASP A 849 -99.48 -74.79 -63.64
CA ASP A 849 -100.14 -76.09 -63.80
C ASP A 849 -100.45 -76.76 -62.44
N VAL A 850 -99.66 -76.54 -61.39
CA VAL A 850 -100.03 -76.87 -60.00
C VAL A 850 -101.23 -76.04 -59.51
N GLU A 851 -101.31 -74.77 -59.86
CA GLU A 851 -102.44 -73.89 -59.55
C GLU A 851 -103.73 -74.33 -60.27
N LYS A 852 -103.64 -74.77 -61.54
CA LYS A 852 -104.75 -75.46 -62.24
C LYS A 852 -105.12 -76.78 -61.56
N LEU A 853 -104.14 -77.57 -61.11
CA LEU A 853 -104.39 -78.84 -60.42
C LEU A 853 -105.16 -78.61 -59.10
N LYS A 854 -104.79 -77.56 -58.34
CA LYS A 854 -105.53 -77.11 -57.15
C LYS A 854 -106.95 -76.64 -57.49
N PHE A 855 -107.12 -75.91 -58.59
CA PHE A 855 -108.44 -75.49 -59.09
C PHE A 855 -109.32 -76.71 -59.41
N PHE A 856 -108.82 -77.66 -60.20
CA PHE A 856 -109.55 -78.88 -60.54
C PHE A 856 -109.82 -79.78 -59.32
N GLN A 857 -108.91 -79.84 -58.33
CA GLN A 857 -109.18 -80.53 -57.07
C GLN A 857 -110.31 -79.85 -56.28
N ALA A 858 -110.29 -78.52 -56.15
CA ALA A 858 -111.32 -77.74 -55.47
C ALA A 858 -112.69 -77.71 -56.19
N GLU A 859 -112.72 -78.09 -57.48
CA GLU A 859 -113.93 -78.25 -58.28
C GLU A 859 -114.44 -79.71 -58.28
N ALA A 860 -113.54 -80.69 -58.29
CA ALA A 860 -113.87 -82.11 -58.12
C ALA A 860 -114.43 -82.44 -56.73
N THR A 861 -114.08 -81.67 -55.68
CA THR A 861 -114.68 -81.79 -54.34
C THR A 861 -116.04 -81.10 -54.18
N LYS A 862 -116.73 -80.74 -55.28
CA LYS A 862 -118.09 -80.14 -55.27
C LYS A 862 -119.19 -81.06 -55.82
N PHE A 863 -118.89 -82.34 -56.06
CA PHE A 863 -119.82 -83.37 -56.50
C PHE A 863 -119.76 -84.61 -55.59
#